data_AF-A0A9Q8Z1U5-F1
#
_entry.id   AF-A0A9Q8Z1U5-F1
#
_cell.length_a   1.000
_cell.length_b   1.000
_cell.length_c   1.000
_cell.angle_alpha   90.00
_cell.angle_beta   90.00
_cell.angle_gamma   90.00
#
_symmetry.space_group_name_H-M   'P 1'
#
loop_
_entity.id
_entity.type
_entity.pdbx_description
1 polymer ?
#
loop_
_entity_poly.entity_id
_entity_poly.type
_entity_poly.pdbx_seq_one_letter_code
_entity_poly.pdbx_strand_id
1 'polypeptide(L)'
;MPLQRRREDYTVGWVCALSIELAAAREMLDEEHAPLNQDPHDGNTYSFGSIAGHNVVISCLPAGRTGNNSAVAVAMQMKNTFEGIRFGLMVGIGGGVPSAEADIRLGDVVVSQPNGIYGGVVQYDSGKATLSGFERTGSLNSPPAILLSALSVVKANEHSKRSKVAEHIAKFQRIPGFRRDKAGADILFMATYDHEDKRPTCDKCKKERQEVRKARDSDEEVVIHYGTIASGNQVIKSAAERDSISAKLDGVLCFEMEAAGLLNSFPCLVIRGISDYADSHKNNQWQAYAAATAAAYGKEVLSVIPPANVEKACTVEETVQDASKRFCITALSRKTEQIDLFICGPDGRVYTLWWLQDPGWIHQILGLQNTGWSSTSQNLDGDFAPRAKITAVSRVAEKLDIFACDIYGKISTRWWHVPEIPIISSFKWSRWSSWEQVWEGFYGNAEVAVISRGEDVLDLFCQSEDGHINALQWINGRGWSNGTYGESLPKDTHSFPDRAHITVITRTQQDMNIFVCDADGNVKTLGWNGDSGWTDWESLGQQFSNKTEISAVAPNADTIEIFARKLNGQAYTTNWTVSSGWKRAWDPIPLRAGISAESKVTVIKPSPETLQLFVRGSDGSIHTCRRSGLQAEWCTSEPVGTQKFLGSVDVAAVTRTDSNVTDLFVSNSQGSGVTVWWTRGRKSNWEEWRTLELSPVFNR
;
A
#
# COMPACT_ATOMS: atom_id res chain seq x y z
N MET A 1 28.27 -15.82 31.41
CA MET A 1 27.60 -14.52 31.65
C MET A 1 26.28 -14.56 30.89
N PRO A 2 25.16 -14.04 31.43
CA PRO A 2 23.95 -13.87 30.63
C PRO A 2 24.28 -13.00 29.42
N LEU A 3 23.79 -13.34 28.23
CA LEU A 3 23.95 -12.49 27.05
C LEU A 3 23.28 -11.15 27.32
N GLN A 4 24.04 -10.06 27.21
CA GLN A 4 23.51 -8.71 27.32
C GLN A 4 22.73 -8.39 26.03
N ARG A 5 21.40 -8.47 26.09
CA ARG A 5 20.52 -8.14 24.97
C ARG A 5 20.53 -6.62 24.71
N ARG A 6 20.43 -6.23 23.45
CA ARG A 6 20.35 -4.84 22.96
C ARG A 6 18.94 -4.53 22.46
N ARG A 7 18.66 -3.27 22.12
CA ARG A 7 17.34 -2.84 21.64
C ARG A 7 17.02 -3.48 20.28
N GLU A 8 18.03 -3.58 19.43
CA GLU A 8 17.95 -4.21 18.10
C GLU A 8 17.55 -5.69 18.13
N ASP A 9 17.74 -6.37 19.27
CA ASP A 9 17.43 -7.79 19.40
C ASP A 9 15.92 -8.05 19.61
N TYR A 10 15.11 -7.01 19.88
CA TYR A 10 13.66 -7.13 20.09
C TYR A 10 12.91 -6.97 18.77
N THR A 11 12.19 -8.02 18.37
CA THR A 11 11.57 -8.13 17.04
C THR A 11 10.05 -8.08 17.06
N VAL A 12 9.43 -8.16 18.24
CA VAL A 12 7.97 -8.12 18.40
C VAL A 12 7.58 -7.05 19.43
N GLY A 13 6.70 -6.13 19.02
CA GLY A 13 6.07 -5.19 19.93
C GLY A 13 4.71 -5.69 20.42
N TRP A 14 4.41 -5.55 21.71
CA TRP A 14 3.11 -5.89 22.29
C TRP A 14 2.55 -4.68 23.02
N VAL A 15 1.41 -4.18 22.57
CA VAL A 15 0.75 -2.99 23.15
C VAL A 15 -0.51 -3.40 23.89
N CYS A 16 -0.63 -2.91 25.13
CA CYS A 16 -1.78 -3.08 26.01
C CYS A 16 -2.41 -1.71 26.32
N ALA A 17 -3.73 -1.64 26.45
CA ALA A 17 -4.45 -0.43 26.86
C ALA A 17 -4.55 -0.27 28.38
N LEU A 18 -4.67 -1.39 29.11
CA LEU A 18 -4.94 -1.41 30.56
C LEU A 18 -3.88 -2.20 31.34
N SER A 19 -3.71 -1.86 32.62
CA SER A 19 -2.76 -2.55 33.51
C SER A 19 -3.08 -4.04 33.71
N ILE A 20 -4.36 -4.42 33.64
CA ILE A 20 -4.78 -5.83 33.72
C ILE A 20 -4.38 -6.61 32.45
N GLU A 21 -4.36 -5.95 31.30
CA GLU A 21 -3.89 -6.52 30.04
C GLU A 21 -2.37 -6.66 30.05
N LEU A 22 -1.65 -5.66 30.57
CA LEU A 22 -0.20 -5.75 30.78
C LEU A 22 0.16 -6.92 31.72
N ALA A 23 -0.58 -7.08 32.82
CA ALA A 23 -0.37 -8.21 33.73
C ALA A 23 -0.60 -9.56 33.03
N ALA A 24 -1.63 -9.66 32.18
CA ALA A 24 -1.89 -10.85 31.39
C ALA A 24 -0.79 -11.14 30.36
N ALA A 25 -0.31 -10.10 29.66
CA ALA A 25 0.75 -10.21 28.67
C ALA A 25 2.08 -10.70 29.31
N ARG A 26 2.44 -10.16 30.48
CA ARG A 26 3.64 -10.57 31.22
C ARG A 26 3.60 -12.03 31.67
N GLU A 27 2.43 -12.52 32.08
CA GLU A 27 2.24 -13.92 32.47
C GLU A 27 2.47 -14.90 31.31
N MET A 28 2.36 -14.43 30.07
CA MET A 28 2.60 -15.23 28.86
C MET A 28 4.07 -15.32 28.44
N LEU A 29 4.98 -14.54 29.04
CA LEU A 29 6.41 -14.64 28.81
C LEU A 29 6.94 -16.02 29.23
N ASP A 30 7.81 -16.60 28.41
CA ASP A 30 8.57 -17.81 28.76
C ASP A 30 9.80 -17.45 29.61
N GLU A 31 10.43 -16.31 29.31
CA GLU A 31 11.54 -15.73 30.05
C GLU A 31 11.31 -14.22 30.22
N GLU A 32 11.46 -13.67 31.42
CA GLU A 32 11.56 -12.21 31.63
C GLU A 32 13.02 -11.77 31.48
N HIS A 33 13.27 -10.71 30.72
CA HIS A 33 14.61 -10.16 30.52
C HIS A 33 14.86 -8.98 31.48
N ALA A 34 16.14 -8.72 31.79
CA ALA A 34 16.51 -7.55 32.55
C ALA A 34 16.15 -6.24 31.80
N PRO A 35 15.72 -5.18 32.50
CA PRO A 35 15.44 -3.90 31.88
C PRO A 35 16.66 -3.31 31.16
N LEU A 36 16.43 -2.71 29.99
CA LEU A 36 17.44 -1.91 29.29
C LEU A 36 17.45 -0.47 29.80
N ASN A 37 18.55 0.26 29.56
CA ASN A 37 18.60 1.69 29.83
C ASN A 37 17.53 2.43 29.02
N GLN A 38 16.76 3.29 29.70
CA GLN A 38 15.71 4.09 29.08
C GLN A 38 16.30 5.06 28.04
N ASP A 39 15.61 5.22 26.91
CA ASP A 39 15.96 6.27 25.95
C ASP A 39 15.49 7.63 26.47
N PRO A 40 16.34 8.67 26.50
CA PRO A 40 15.95 10.01 26.94
C PRO A 40 14.77 10.63 26.14
N HIS A 41 14.53 10.14 24.91
CA HIS A 41 13.47 10.62 24.03
C HIS A 41 12.22 9.72 24.03
N ASP A 42 12.22 8.63 24.81
CA ASP A 42 11.10 7.70 24.94
C ASP A 42 10.50 7.76 26.35
N GLY A 43 9.25 8.21 26.42
CA GLY A 43 8.49 8.34 27.65
C GLY A 43 7.78 7.06 28.10
N ASN A 44 7.84 5.99 27.30
CA ASN A 44 7.17 4.73 27.62
C ASN A 44 7.93 3.93 28.68
N THR A 45 7.16 3.06 29.37
CA THR A 45 7.72 2.05 30.27
C THR A 45 7.54 0.68 29.63
N TYR A 46 8.63 -0.09 29.56
CA TYR A 46 8.65 -1.38 28.88
C TYR A 46 8.87 -2.55 29.85
N SER A 47 8.18 -3.66 29.56
CA SER A 47 8.55 -4.98 30.06
C SER A 47 9.22 -5.77 28.94
N PHE A 48 10.24 -6.56 29.28
CA PHE A 48 11.07 -7.27 28.32
C PHE A 48 10.99 -8.76 28.58
N GLY A 49 10.89 -9.55 27.52
CA GLY A 49 10.90 -11.01 27.67
C GLY A 49 10.98 -11.73 26.34
N SER A 50 10.80 -13.05 26.38
CA SER A 50 10.67 -13.87 25.19
C SER A 50 9.43 -14.74 25.22
N ILE A 51 8.87 -15.00 24.04
CA ILE A 51 7.74 -15.91 23.82
C ILE A 51 8.09 -16.80 22.64
N ALA A 52 8.14 -18.12 22.86
CA ALA A 52 8.41 -19.11 21.81
C ALA A 52 9.66 -18.81 20.96
N GLY A 53 10.71 -18.24 21.57
CA GLY A 53 11.96 -17.89 20.90
C GLY A 53 12.00 -16.49 20.27
N HIS A 54 10.90 -15.73 20.31
CA HIS A 54 10.86 -14.33 19.89
C HIS A 54 11.15 -13.39 21.06
N ASN A 55 12.02 -12.39 20.88
CA ASN A 55 12.21 -11.35 21.88
C ASN A 55 11.08 -10.31 21.75
N VAL A 56 10.32 -10.14 22.83
CA VAL A 56 9.12 -9.30 22.89
C VAL A 56 9.35 -8.12 23.82
N VAL A 57 8.97 -6.92 23.36
CA VAL A 57 8.87 -5.72 24.19
C VAL A 57 7.41 -5.37 24.39
N ILE A 58 6.99 -5.22 25.65
CA ILE A 58 5.60 -4.97 26.03
C ILE A 58 5.48 -3.57 26.61
N SER A 59 4.52 -2.78 26.15
CA SER A 59 4.17 -1.48 26.74
C SER A 59 2.68 -1.38 27.03
N CYS A 60 2.35 -0.57 28.02
CA CYS A 60 0.97 -0.24 28.37
C CYS A 60 0.74 1.26 28.19
N LEU A 61 -0.47 1.63 27.77
CA LEU A 61 -0.85 3.04 27.71
C LEU A 61 -0.75 3.70 29.10
N PRO A 62 -0.47 5.02 29.16
CA PRO A 62 -0.43 5.73 30.42
C PRO A 62 -1.75 5.61 31.19
N ALA A 63 -1.66 5.43 32.50
CA ALA A 63 -2.84 5.24 33.35
C ALA A 63 -3.85 6.38 33.17
N GLY A 64 -5.10 6.02 32.88
CA GLY A 64 -6.20 6.97 32.63
C GLY A 64 -6.20 7.63 31.25
N ARG A 65 -5.27 7.26 30.34
CA ARG A 65 -5.22 7.76 28.96
C ARG A 65 -5.33 6.60 27.97
N THR A 66 -6.55 6.18 27.68
CA THR A 66 -6.87 5.18 26.64
C THR A 66 -7.19 5.83 25.30
N GLY A 67 -7.49 5.02 24.28
CA GLY A 67 -7.91 5.50 22.96
C GLY A 67 -6.78 5.66 21.93
N ASN A 68 -7.19 5.88 20.69
CA ASN A 68 -6.34 5.95 19.49
C ASN A 68 -5.08 6.83 19.65
N ASN A 69 -5.21 8.04 20.19
CA ASN A 69 -4.08 8.98 20.31
C ASN A 69 -2.98 8.47 21.25
N SER A 70 -3.37 7.88 22.37
CA SER A 70 -2.41 7.30 23.31
C SER A 70 -1.78 6.05 22.71
N ALA A 71 -2.58 5.22 22.03
CA ALA A 71 -2.13 4.00 21.38
C ALA A 71 -1.07 4.25 20.30
N VAL A 72 -1.33 5.21 19.40
CA VAL A 72 -0.37 5.57 18.36
C VAL A 72 0.89 6.20 18.96
N ALA A 73 0.78 7.05 19.99
CA ALA A 73 1.94 7.67 20.63
C ALA A 73 2.87 6.62 21.26
N VAL A 74 2.31 5.65 22.01
CA VAL A 74 3.09 4.57 22.61
C VAL A 74 3.73 3.70 21.54
N ALA A 75 2.97 3.28 20.52
CA ALA A 75 3.49 2.41 19.48
C ALA A 75 4.57 3.07 18.62
N MET A 76 4.43 4.36 18.30
CA MET A 76 5.44 5.09 17.51
C MET A 76 6.74 5.29 18.30
N GLN A 77 6.66 5.61 19.59
CA GLN A 77 7.87 5.67 20.44
C GLN A 77 8.52 4.28 20.56
N MET A 78 7.73 3.21 20.75
CA MET A 78 8.23 1.84 20.76
C MET A 78 8.94 1.48 19.46
N LYS A 79 8.31 1.76 18.32
CA LYS A 79 8.88 1.54 16.99
C LYS A 79 10.23 2.26 16.82
N ASN A 80 10.31 3.53 17.24
CA ASN A 80 11.52 4.33 17.10
C ASN A 80 12.65 3.87 18.04
N THR A 81 12.31 3.39 19.23
CA THR A 81 13.30 2.94 20.22
C THR A 81 13.80 1.52 19.92
N PHE A 82 12.95 0.69 19.34
CA PHE A 82 13.24 -0.71 19.00
C PHE A 82 13.14 -0.92 17.49
N GLU A 83 14.17 -0.45 16.78
CA GLU A 83 14.27 -0.55 15.31
C GLU A 83 14.21 -2.00 14.79
N GLY A 84 14.49 -2.98 15.65
CA GLY A 84 14.38 -4.41 15.36
C GLY A 84 12.95 -4.91 15.16
N ILE A 85 11.91 -4.17 15.60
CA ILE A 85 10.52 -4.63 15.56
C ILE A 85 10.07 -4.89 14.12
N ARG A 86 9.52 -6.08 13.87
CA ARG A 86 9.00 -6.55 12.58
C ARG A 86 7.48 -6.44 12.49
N PHE A 87 6.79 -6.66 13.59
CA PHE A 87 5.34 -6.49 13.69
C PHE A 87 4.91 -6.28 15.14
N GLY A 88 3.70 -5.77 15.31
CA GLY A 88 3.05 -5.58 16.59
C GLY A 88 1.96 -6.61 16.89
N LEU A 89 1.59 -6.70 18.17
CA LEU A 89 0.31 -7.21 18.64
C LEU A 89 -0.38 -6.12 19.45
N MET A 90 -1.65 -5.85 19.16
CA MET A 90 -2.52 -5.06 20.03
C MET A 90 -3.45 -6.04 20.74
N VAL A 91 -3.13 -6.35 22.00
CA VAL A 91 -3.86 -7.38 22.76
C VAL A 91 -4.51 -6.74 23.97
N GLY A 92 -5.81 -6.97 24.11
CA GLY A 92 -6.55 -6.45 25.25
C GLY A 92 -7.98 -6.95 25.27
N ILE A 93 -8.87 -6.17 25.87
CA ILE A 93 -10.29 -6.49 25.98
C ILE A 93 -11.13 -5.69 24.99
N GLY A 94 -12.32 -6.20 24.67
CA GLY A 94 -13.31 -5.54 23.83
C GLY A 94 -14.74 -5.94 24.21
N GLY A 95 -15.72 -5.20 23.67
CA GLY A 95 -17.14 -5.51 23.82
C GLY A 95 -17.64 -6.36 22.65
N GLY A 96 -18.16 -7.55 22.92
CA GLY A 96 -18.60 -8.51 21.90
C GLY A 96 -19.95 -8.14 21.27
N VAL A 97 -20.15 -8.58 20.03
CA VAL A 97 -21.39 -8.40 19.27
C VAL A 97 -21.96 -9.77 18.91
N PRO A 98 -22.84 -10.33 19.75
CA PRO A 98 -23.48 -11.60 19.44
C PRO A 98 -24.42 -11.47 18.24
N SER A 99 -24.38 -12.41 17.30
CA SER A 99 -25.29 -12.49 16.16
C SER A 99 -25.74 -13.94 15.91
N ALA A 100 -26.63 -14.14 14.93
CA ALA A 100 -27.05 -15.48 14.53
C ALA A 100 -25.89 -16.27 13.87
N GLU A 101 -24.98 -15.57 13.21
CA GLU A 101 -23.82 -16.10 12.50
C GLU A 101 -22.62 -16.31 13.43
N ALA A 102 -22.51 -15.51 14.50
CA ALA A 102 -21.44 -15.58 15.49
C ALA A 102 -22.00 -15.51 16.93
N ASP A 103 -22.10 -16.68 17.59
CA ASP A 103 -22.46 -16.77 19.00
C ASP A 103 -21.28 -16.35 19.90
N ILE A 104 -21.02 -15.04 19.98
CA ILE A 104 -19.96 -14.46 20.79
C ILE A 104 -20.36 -14.45 22.27
N ARG A 105 -19.46 -14.92 23.14
CA ARG A 105 -19.67 -15.00 24.60
C ARG A 105 -18.58 -14.32 25.40
N LEU A 106 -18.88 -13.98 26.65
CA LEU A 106 -17.87 -13.42 27.55
C LEU A 106 -16.74 -14.42 27.77
N GLY A 107 -15.49 -13.94 27.69
CA GLY A 107 -14.28 -14.76 27.74
C GLY A 107 -13.81 -15.29 26.40
N ASP A 108 -14.64 -15.28 25.34
CA ASP A 108 -14.20 -15.58 23.97
C ASP A 108 -13.14 -14.58 23.50
N VAL A 109 -12.45 -14.93 22.41
CA VAL A 109 -11.47 -14.05 21.77
C VAL A 109 -11.94 -13.71 20.36
N VAL A 110 -11.88 -12.44 19.99
CA VAL A 110 -12.08 -11.95 18.63
C VAL A 110 -10.74 -11.48 18.08
N VAL A 111 -10.42 -11.92 16.86
CA VAL A 111 -9.15 -11.67 16.18
C VAL A 111 -9.42 -10.94 14.87
N SER A 112 -8.72 -9.82 14.65
CA SER A 112 -8.86 -9.05 13.41
C SER A 112 -8.40 -9.89 12.22
N GLN A 113 -9.29 -10.14 11.28
CA GLN A 113 -8.98 -10.80 10.02
C GLN A 113 -9.64 -10.06 8.86
N PRO A 114 -8.91 -9.81 7.74
CA PRO A 114 -9.49 -9.22 6.54
C PRO A 114 -10.76 -9.95 6.10
N ASN A 115 -11.82 -9.17 5.85
CA ASN A 115 -13.11 -9.67 5.39
C ASN A 115 -13.81 -8.60 4.53
N GLY A 116 -14.28 -8.99 3.34
CA GLY A 116 -14.90 -8.07 2.40
C GLY A 116 -13.99 -6.88 2.06
N ILE A 117 -14.48 -5.67 2.32
CA ILE A 117 -13.77 -4.41 2.07
C ILE A 117 -12.88 -3.94 3.25
N TYR A 118 -12.86 -4.67 4.36
CA TYR A 118 -12.17 -4.27 5.58
C TYR A 118 -10.89 -5.09 5.79
N GLY A 119 -9.81 -4.42 6.21
CA GLY A 119 -8.53 -5.06 6.56
C GLY A 119 -8.56 -5.91 7.84
N GLY A 120 -9.73 -6.11 8.44
CA GLY A 120 -9.93 -6.79 9.72
C GLY A 120 -10.23 -5.84 10.88
N VAL A 121 -10.03 -4.54 10.68
CA VAL A 121 -10.52 -3.48 11.58
C VAL A 121 -11.14 -2.38 10.74
N VAL A 122 -12.21 -1.77 11.25
CA VAL A 122 -12.85 -0.60 10.66
C VAL A 122 -12.99 0.49 11.69
N GLN A 123 -12.57 1.71 11.37
CA GLN A 123 -12.87 2.86 12.22
C GLN A 123 -14.31 3.32 11.97
N TYR A 124 -15.22 3.03 12.89
CA TYR A 124 -16.66 3.24 12.66
C TYR A 124 -17.10 4.71 12.82
N ASP A 125 -16.32 5.52 13.55
CA ASP A 125 -16.64 6.90 13.89
C ASP A 125 -15.85 7.96 13.10
N SER A 126 -15.10 7.54 12.07
CA SER A 126 -14.37 8.44 11.17
C SER A 126 -15.13 8.67 9.87
N GLY A 127 -15.46 9.94 9.57
CA GLY A 127 -16.35 10.25 8.46
C GLY A 127 -16.80 11.70 8.42
N LYS A 128 -17.65 11.99 7.44
CA LYS A 128 -18.28 13.30 7.24
C LYS A 128 -19.71 13.27 7.78
N ALA A 129 -20.05 14.25 8.60
CA ALA A 129 -21.44 14.52 8.93
C ALA A 129 -22.09 15.28 7.76
N THR A 130 -23.12 14.71 7.15
CA THR A 130 -23.86 15.29 6.02
C THR A 130 -25.33 15.47 6.38
N LEU A 131 -26.10 16.16 5.53
CA LEU A 131 -27.55 16.30 5.69
C LEU A 131 -28.29 14.94 5.61
N SER A 132 -27.71 13.93 4.95
CA SER A 132 -28.26 12.58 4.85
C SER A 132 -27.75 11.62 5.92
N GLY A 133 -26.89 12.09 6.84
CA GLY A 133 -26.37 11.32 7.96
C GLY A 133 -24.85 11.26 7.99
N PHE A 134 -24.30 10.25 8.67
CA PHE A 134 -22.86 10.05 8.77
C PHE A 134 -22.33 9.20 7.62
N GLU A 135 -21.41 9.74 6.84
CA GLU A 135 -20.72 9.04 5.76
C GLU A 135 -19.31 8.66 6.21
N ARG A 136 -19.06 7.37 6.44
CA ARG A 136 -17.75 6.87 6.88
C ARG A 136 -16.69 7.07 5.80
N THR A 137 -15.52 7.56 6.18
CA THR A 137 -14.37 7.75 5.28
C THR A 137 -13.14 7.00 5.79
N GLY A 138 -12.14 6.85 4.91
CA GLY A 138 -10.87 6.20 5.23
C GLY A 138 -10.90 4.67 5.23
N SER A 139 -9.71 4.09 5.28
CA SER A 139 -9.45 2.67 5.35
C SER A 139 -8.27 2.40 6.27
N LEU A 140 -8.29 1.24 6.93
CA LEU A 140 -7.20 0.76 7.77
C LEU A 140 -6.52 -0.43 7.08
N ASN A 141 -5.20 -0.49 7.22
CA ASN A 141 -4.40 -1.60 6.69
C ASN A 141 -4.78 -2.95 7.33
N SER A 142 -4.45 -4.02 6.60
CA SER A 142 -4.56 -5.38 7.12
C SER A 142 -3.33 -5.79 7.94
N PRO A 143 -3.46 -6.77 8.86
CA PRO A 143 -2.31 -7.34 9.56
C PRO A 143 -1.24 -7.87 8.59
N PRO A 144 0.05 -7.83 8.97
CA PRO A 144 1.15 -8.39 8.18
C PRO A 144 0.93 -9.84 7.73
N ALA A 145 1.42 -10.19 6.53
CA ALA A 145 1.25 -11.53 5.95
C ALA A 145 1.78 -12.66 6.84
N ILE A 146 2.85 -12.40 7.62
CA ILE A 146 3.39 -13.36 8.60
C ILE A 146 2.37 -13.70 9.69
N LEU A 147 1.62 -12.69 10.17
CA LEU A 147 0.56 -12.87 11.16
C LEU A 147 -0.67 -13.55 10.55
N LEU A 148 -1.07 -13.20 9.32
CA LEU A 148 -2.17 -13.86 8.61
C LEU A 148 -1.87 -15.33 8.29
N SER A 149 -0.61 -15.64 7.97
CA SER A 149 -0.15 -17.03 7.79
C SER A 149 -0.21 -17.80 9.11
N ALA A 150 0.19 -17.17 10.23
CA ALA A 150 0.04 -17.74 11.56
C ALA A 150 -1.43 -18.02 11.92
N LEU A 151 -2.35 -17.11 11.57
CA LEU A 151 -3.79 -17.31 11.75
C LEU A 151 -4.30 -18.57 11.04
N SER A 152 -3.79 -18.86 9.84
CA SER A 152 -4.18 -20.07 9.11
C SER A 152 -3.74 -21.35 9.83
N VAL A 153 -2.56 -21.32 10.48
CA VAL A 153 -2.03 -22.46 11.23
C VAL A 153 -2.78 -22.68 12.54
N VAL A 154 -3.02 -21.62 13.34
CA VAL A 154 -3.77 -21.75 14.60
C VAL A 154 -5.21 -22.19 14.36
N LYS A 155 -5.87 -21.70 13.30
CA LYS A 155 -7.17 -22.22 12.85
C LYS A 155 -7.12 -23.70 12.49
N ALA A 156 -6.09 -24.14 11.76
CA ALA A 156 -5.95 -25.55 11.43
C ALA A 156 -5.74 -26.41 12.69
N ASN A 157 -5.02 -25.88 13.69
CA ASN A 157 -4.86 -26.51 14.99
C ASN A 157 -6.18 -26.62 15.75
N GLU A 158 -7.01 -25.58 15.76
CA GLU A 158 -8.36 -25.61 16.35
C GLU A 158 -9.22 -26.72 15.72
N HIS A 159 -9.33 -26.76 14.39
CA HIS A 159 -10.08 -27.81 13.68
C HIS A 159 -9.56 -29.23 13.96
N SER A 160 -8.25 -29.35 14.22
CA SER A 160 -7.59 -30.63 14.49
C SER A 160 -7.50 -30.96 15.99
N LYS A 161 -8.09 -30.14 16.88
CA LYS A 161 -7.98 -30.25 18.35
C LYS A 161 -6.53 -30.29 18.86
N ARG A 162 -5.67 -29.45 18.27
CA ARG A 162 -4.24 -29.28 18.60
C ARG A 162 -3.92 -27.90 19.17
N SER A 163 -4.93 -27.07 19.41
CA SER A 163 -4.77 -25.74 20.01
C SER A 163 -4.24 -25.85 21.44
N LYS A 164 -3.28 -25.00 21.83
CA LYS A 164 -2.75 -24.94 23.21
C LYS A 164 -3.27 -23.76 24.01
N VAL A 165 -4.28 -23.04 23.49
CA VAL A 165 -4.88 -21.89 24.17
C VAL A 165 -5.36 -22.26 25.58
N ALA A 166 -6.01 -23.40 25.76
CA ALA A 166 -6.45 -23.88 27.08
C ALA A 166 -5.28 -24.14 28.05
N GLU A 167 -4.16 -24.68 27.55
CA GLU A 167 -2.94 -24.88 28.33
C GLU A 167 -2.33 -23.54 28.77
N HIS A 168 -2.35 -22.54 27.88
CA HIS A 168 -1.89 -21.19 28.20
C HIS A 168 -2.80 -20.50 29.23
N ILE A 169 -4.13 -20.63 29.10
CA ILE A 169 -5.10 -20.11 30.08
C ILE A 169 -4.90 -20.77 31.45
N ALA A 170 -4.55 -22.06 31.51
CA ALA A 170 -4.33 -22.77 32.77
C ALA A 170 -3.25 -22.12 33.66
N LYS A 171 -2.28 -21.38 33.08
CA LYS A 171 -1.28 -20.63 33.85
C LYS A 171 -1.91 -19.60 34.79
N PHE A 172 -3.04 -19.00 34.40
CA PHE A 172 -3.75 -18.01 35.19
C PHE A 172 -4.50 -18.58 36.40
N GLN A 173 -4.63 -19.91 36.51
CA GLN A 173 -5.30 -20.54 37.66
C GLN A 173 -4.60 -20.22 39.00
N ARG A 174 -3.29 -19.91 38.95
CA ARG A 174 -2.51 -19.51 40.12
C ARG A 174 -2.76 -18.07 40.58
N ILE A 175 -3.42 -17.24 39.77
CA ILE A 175 -3.67 -15.82 40.04
C ILE A 175 -5.18 -15.62 40.26
N PRO A 176 -5.66 -15.52 41.51
CA PRO A 176 -7.09 -15.53 41.81
C PRO A 176 -7.94 -14.55 40.99
N GLY A 177 -7.43 -13.34 40.71
CA GLY A 177 -8.14 -12.32 39.94
C GLY A 177 -8.40 -12.67 38.47
N PHE A 178 -7.60 -13.57 37.87
CA PHE A 178 -7.74 -13.99 36.47
C PHE A 178 -8.52 -15.28 36.30
N ARG A 179 -8.98 -15.90 37.39
CA ARG A 179 -9.67 -17.18 37.29
C ARG A 179 -11.08 -17.03 36.75
N ARG A 180 -11.48 -17.98 35.91
CA ARG A 180 -12.82 -18.06 35.33
C ARG A 180 -13.95 -18.03 36.35
N ASP A 181 -13.80 -18.73 37.48
CA ASP A 181 -14.80 -18.79 38.56
C ASP A 181 -14.99 -17.45 39.29
N LYS A 182 -14.10 -16.48 39.06
CA LYS A 182 -14.20 -15.11 39.58
C LYS A 182 -14.80 -14.12 38.59
N ALA A 183 -14.91 -14.47 37.31
CA ALA A 183 -15.46 -13.60 36.27
C ALA A 183 -16.99 -13.45 36.34
N GLY A 184 -17.68 -14.40 36.97
CA GLY A 184 -19.15 -14.42 37.09
C GLY A 184 -19.84 -15.22 35.98
N ALA A 185 -21.17 -15.11 35.91
CA ALA A 185 -21.98 -15.79 34.91
C ALA A 185 -21.96 -15.05 33.57
N ASP A 186 -22.03 -15.79 32.47
CA ASP A 186 -22.13 -15.22 31.13
C ASP A 186 -23.60 -14.92 30.81
N ILE A 187 -24.00 -13.67 30.99
CA ILE A 187 -25.38 -13.21 30.85
C ILE A 187 -25.47 -12.20 29.72
N LEU A 188 -26.27 -12.53 28.69
CA LEU A 188 -26.67 -11.61 27.63
C LEU A 188 -28.11 -11.18 27.90
N PHE A 189 -28.38 -9.88 27.87
CA PHE A 189 -29.73 -9.33 27.96
C PHE A 189 -30.30 -9.03 26.57
N MET A 190 -31.63 -9.03 26.46
CA MET A 190 -32.32 -8.59 25.24
C MET A 190 -31.87 -7.18 24.84
N ALA A 191 -31.60 -6.94 23.55
CA ALA A 191 -31.09 -5.65 23.07
C ALA A 191 -32.04 -4.46 23.34
N THR A 192 -33.32 -4.72 23.60
CA THR A 192 -34.35 -3.72 23.93
C THR A 192 -34.49 -3.45 25.43
N TYR A 193 -33.73 -4.16 26.27
CA TYR A 193 -33.73 -3.99 27.70
C TYR A 193 -32.50 -3.19 28.10
N ASP A 194 -32.71 -1.95 28.55
CA ASP A 194 -31.66 -1.14 29.13
C ASP A 194 -31.52 -1.38 30.62
N HIS A 195 -30.28 -1.27 31.10
CA HIS A 195 -30.00 -1.34 32.53
C HIS A 195 -30.70 -0.18 33.27
N GLU A 196 -31.63 -0.54 34.17
CA GLU A 196 -32.54 0.41 34.83
C GLU A 196 -31.91 1.15 36.03
N ASP A 197 -30.77 0.68 36.56
CA ASP A 197 -30.15 1.20 37.79
C ASP A 197 -28.84 1.94 37.49
N LYS A 198 -28.50 2.98 38.27
CA LYS A 198 -27.22 3.70 38.12
C LYS A 198 -26.04 2.90 38.71
N ARG A 199 -26.29 1.71 39.23
CA ARG A 199 -25.29 0.82 39.84
C ARG A 199 -24.50 0.07 38.77
N PRO A 200 -23.23 -0.25 39.04
CA PRO A 200 -22.36 -0.93 38.07
C PRO A 200 -22.62 -2.44 37.94
N THR A 201 -23.58 -3.03 38.66
CA THR A 201 -23.84 -4.49 38.67
C THR A 201 -25.24 -4.82 38.16
N CYS A 202 -25.41 -6.03 37.63
CA CYS A 202 -26.67 -6.52 37.07
C CYS A 202 -27.49 -7.35 38.07
N ASP A 203 -27.16 -7.32 39.36
CA ASP A 203 -27.79 -8.17 40.39
C ASP A 203 -29.31 -7.94 40.54
N LYS A 204 -29.78 -6.76 40.12
CA LYS A 204 -31.19 -6.35 40.16
C LYS A 204 -31.86 -6.36 38.79
N CYS A 205 -31.14 -6.69 37.72
CA CYS A 205 -31.72 -6.78 36.38
C CYS A 205 -32.71 -7.95 36.31
N LYS A 206 -33.77 -7.76 35.54
CA LYS A 206 -34.86 -8.73 35.40
C LYS A 206 -34.36 -9.99 34.70
N LYS A 207 -34.43 -11.15 35.37
CA LYS A 207 -33.94 -12.42 34.83
C LYS A 207 -34.74 -12.85 33.59
N GLU A 208 -36.00 -12.44 33.49
CA GLU A 208 -36.89 -12.74 32.36
C GLU A 208 -36.48 -12.00 31.08
N ARG A 209 -35.60 -10.99 31.19
CA ARG A 209 -35.04 -10.23 30.07
C ARG A 209 -33.68 -10.77 29.60
N GLN A 210 -33.22 -11.88 30.17
CA GLN A 210 -32.01 -12.56 29.70
C GLN A 210 -32.31 -13.38 28.46
N GLU A 211 -31.40 -13.33 27.49
CA GLU A 211 -31.47 -14.15 26.28
C GLU A 211 -31.19 -15.61 26.61
N VAL A 212 -32.09 -16.51 26.22
CA VAL A 212 -31.92 -17.94 26.40
C VAL A 212 -31.03 -18.48 25.28
N ARG A 213 -29.76 -18.73 25.59
CA ARG A 213 -28.78 -19.28 24.65
C ARG A 213 -28.60 -20.78 24.87
N LYS A 214 -28.52 -21.54 23.78
CA LYS A 214 -28.23 -22.98 23.84
C LYS A 214 -26.84 -23.21 24.45
N ALA A 215 -26.66 -24.31 25.17
CA ALA A 215 -25.31 -24.75 25.54
C ALA A 215 -24.49 -24.99 24.25
N ARG A 216 -23.19 -24.65 24.26
CA ARG A 216 -22.31 -24.97 23.14
C ARG A 216 -22.09 -26.47 23.08
N ASP A 217 -21.97 -27.00 21.87
CA ASP A 217 -21.61 -28.39 21.63
C ASP A 217 -20.10 -28.67 21.86
N SER A 218 -19.28 -27.62 22.08
CA SER A 218 -17.85 -27.74 22.34
C SER A 218 -17.54 -27.93 23.82
N ASP A 219 -16.65 -28.87 24.13
CA ASP A 219 -16.02 -29.01 25.45
C ASP A 219 -15.08 -27.83 25.80
N GLU A 220 -14.77 -26.98 24.81
CA GLU A 220 -13.90 -25.81 24.97
C GLU A 220 -14.69 -24.62 25.55
N GLU A 221 -14.20 -24.09 26.67
CA GLU A 221 -14.81 -22.97 27.41
C GLU A 221 -14.63 -21.62 26.70
N VAL A 222 -13.66 -21.50 25.78
CA VAL A 222 -13.30 -20.27 25.08
C VAL A 222 -13.30 -20.55 23.58
N VAL A 223 -14.05 -19.75 22.80
CA VAL A 223 -14.07 -19.85 21.34
C VAL A 223 -13.35 -18.66 20.71
N ILE A 224 -12.61 -18.91 19.63
CA ILE A 224 -11.91 -17.89 18.87
C ILE A 224 -12.73 -17.53 17.63
N HIS A 225 -13.03 -16.25 17.48
CA HIS A 225 -13.78 -15.69 16.35
C HIS A 225 -12.87 -14.82 15.50
N TYR A 226 -13.05 -14.87 14.18
CA TYR A 226 -12.17 -14.20 13.23
C TYR A 226 -12.97 -13.34 12.27
N GLY A 227 -12.68 -12.04 12.23
CA GLY A 227 -13.39 -11.12 11.35
C GLY A 227 -13.12 -9.66 11.66
N THR A 228 -14.10 -8.81 11.32
CA THR A 228 -13.96 -7.36 11.43
C THR A 228 -14.20 -6.88 12.85
N ILE A 229 -13.26 -6.11 13.39
CA ILE A 229 -13.38 -5.40 14.67
C ILE A 229 -13.72 -3.92 14.40
N ALA A 230 -14.71 -3.39 15.11
CA ALA A 230 -15.04 -1.97 15.07
C ALA A 230 -14.19 -1.20 16.09
N SER A 231 -13.42 -0.24 15.59
CA SER A 231 -12.55 0.62 16.39
C SER A 231 -13.04 2.06 16.39
N GLY A 232 -12.99 2.78 17.50
CA GLY A 232 -13.40 4.17 17.54
C GLY A 232 -13.08 4.88 18.85
N ASN A 233 -13.42 6.16 18.95
CA ASN A 233 -13.14 6.99 20.11
C ASN A 233 -14.30 6.98 21.13
N GLN A 234 -15.39 6.28 20.85
CA GLN A 234 -16.58 6.23 21.71
C GLN A 234 -16.72 4.87 22.39
N VAL A 235 -17.16 4.87 23.65
CA VAL A 235 -17.55 3.63 24.34
C VAL A 235 -19.00 3.34 24.00
N ILE A 236 -19.27 2.21 23.35
CA ILE A 236 -20.64 1.77 23.10
C ILE A 236 -21.25 1.20 24.40
N LYS A 237 -22.38 1.79 24.82
CA LYS A 237 -23.17 1.40 26.00
C LYS A 237 -24.67 1.22 25.68
N SER A 238 -24.99 0.95 24.43
CA SER A 238 -26.35 0.76 23.94
C SER A 238 -26.37 -0.42 22.99
N ALA A 239 -27.13 -1.46 23.34
CA ALA A 239 -27.25 -2.65 22.50
C ALA A 239 -27.90 -2.30 21.14
N ALA A 240 -28.88 -1.40 21.13
CA ALA A 240 -29.50 -0.93 19.90
C ALA A 240 -28.50 -0.19 18.98
N GLU A 241 -27.61 0.63 19.55
CA GLU A 241 -26.57 1.32 18.79
C GLU A 241 -25.50 0.35 18.29
N ARG A 242 -25.05 -0.57 19.15
CA ARG A 242 -24.15 -1.67 18.78
C ARG A 242 -24.66 -2.44 17.57
N ASP A 243 -25.92 -2.89 17.62
CA ASP A 243 -26.54 -3.70 16.56
C ASP A 243 -26.71 -2.88 15.28
N SER A 244 -27.09 -1.60 15.39
CA SER A 244 -27.22 -0.68 14.26
C SER A 244 -25.88 -0.43 13.56
N ILE A 245 -24.81 -0.20 14.31
CA ILE A 245 -23.46 -0.01 13.75
C ILE A 245 -22.98 -1.32 13.12
N SER A 246 -23.17 -2.46 13.79
CA SER A 246 -22.76 -3.76 13.26
C SER A 246 -23.44 -4.08 11.94
N ALA A 247 -24.76 -3.87 11.84
CA ALA A 247 -25.51 -4.08 10.61
C ALA A 247 -25.04 -3.17 9.45
N LYS A 248 -24.59 -1.95 9.74
CA LYS A 248 -24.06 -1.01 8.73
C LYS A 248 -22.64 -1.37 8.25
N LEU A 249 -21.94 -2.24 8.98
CA LEU A 249 -20.54 -2.59 8.75
C LEU A 249 -20.38 -4.09 8.46
N ASP A 250 -21.41 -4.69 7.86
CA ASP A 250 -21.42 -6.09 7.43
C ASP A 250 -21.16 -7.11 8.56
N GLY A 251 -21.60 -6.80 9.79
CA GLY A 251 -21.53 -7.72 10.93
C GLY A 251 -20.17 -7.73 11.63
N VAL A 252 -19.80 -6.62 12.29
CA VAL A 252 -18.59 -6.57 13.14
C VAL A 252 -18.76 -7.45 14.38
N LEU A 253 -17.65 -8.02 14.84
CA LEU A 253 -17.65 -9.02 15.92
C LEU A 253 -17.41 -8.42 17.31
N CYS A 254 -16.66 -7.31 17.40
CA CYS A 254 -16.48 -6.61 18.66
C CYS A 254 -16.17 -5.12 18.46
N PHE A 255 -16.32 -4.36 19.54
CA PHE A 255 -15.96 -2.96 19.67
C PHE A 255 -14.74 -2.79 20.60
N GLU A 256 -13.76 -1.99 20.17
CA GLU A 256 -12.61 -1.55 20.96
C GLU A 256 -12.19 -0.12 20.59
N MET A 257 -11.19 0.46 21.26
CA MET A 257 -10.94 1.92 21.20
C MET A 257 -9.55 2.36 20.74
N GLU A 258 -8.66 1.45 20.40
CA GLU A 258 -7.24 1.78 20.16
C GLU A 258 -6.76 1.48 18.75
N ALA A 259 -7.24 0.39 18.12
CA ALA A 259 -6.59 -0.15 16.93
C ALA A 259 -6.63 0.77 15.71
N ALA A 260 -7.65 1.62 15.57
CA ALA A 260 -7.75 2.57 14.46
C ALA A 260 -6.56 3.55 14.42
N GLY A 261 -5.99 3.90 15.57
CA GLY A 261 -4.78 4.74 15.63
C GLY A 261 -3.49 4.02 15.22
N LEU A 262 -3.46 2.68 15.24
CA LEU A 262 -2.25 1.88 15.11
C LEU A 262 -2.01 1.39 13.68
N LEU A 263 -3.01 0.79 13.06
CA LEU A 263 -2.81 -0.13 11.93
C LEU A 263 -2.12 0.45 10.70
N ASN A 264 -2.23 1.76 10.48
CA ASN A 264 -1.60 2.43 9.34
C ASN A 264 -0.12 2.77 9.57
N SER A 265 0.31 2.89 10.84
CA SER A 265 1.67 3.33 11.21
C SER A 265 2.47 2.28 11.99
N PHE A 266 1.79 1.25 12.49
CA PHE A 266 2.35 0.15 13.26
C PHE A 266 1.61 -1.14 12.88
N PRO A 267 2.11 -1.89 11.87
CA PRO A 267 1.47 -3.11 11.38
C PRO A 267 1.36 -4.14 12.50
N CYS A 268 0.13 -4.47 12.89
CA CYS A 268 -0.13 -5.37 14.01
C CYS A 268 -1.36 -6.25 13.79
N LEU A 269 -1.44 -7.31 14.59
CA LEU A 269 -2.66 -8.11 14.75
C LEU A 269 -3.42 -7.62 15.99
N VAL A 270 -4.74 -7.44 15.87
CA VAL A 270 -5.60 -7.02 16.97
C VAL A 270 -6.32 -8.24 17.55
N ILE A 271 -6.18 -8.44 18.86
CA ILE A 271 -6.71 -9.59 19.59
C ILE A 271 -7.49 -9.07 20.79
N ARG A 272 -8.79 -9.34 20.84
CA ARG A 272 -9.69 -8.82 21.87
C ARG A 272 -10.40 -9.94 22.61
N GLY A 273 -10.11 -10.07 23.89
CA GLY A 273 -10.91 -10.89 24.79
C GLY A 273 -12.22 -10.19 25.12
N ILE A 274 -13.32 -10.91 25.10
CA ILE A 274 -14.64 -10.31 25.26
C ILE A 274 -14.97 -10.13 26.75
N SER A 275 -15.02 -8.88 27.21
CA SER A 275 -15.28 -8.51 28.61
C SER A 275 -16.71 -8.04 28.89
N ASP A 276 -17.44 -7.63 27.86
CA ASP A 276 -18.82 -7.16 27.92
C ASP A 276 -19.47 -7.29 26.55
N TYR A 277 -20.74 -6.91 26.44
CA TYR A 277 -21.51 -6.98 25.19
C TYR A 277 -21.73 -5.62 24.52
N ALA A 278 -20.88 -4.62 24.81
CA ALA A 278 -21.02 -3.27 24.26
C ALA A 278 -22.43 -2.68 24.46
N ASP A 279 -23.01 -2.89 25.64
CA ASP A 279 -24.38 -2.49 26.00
C ASP A 279 -24.42 -1.77 27.35
N SER A 280 -25.63 -1.44 27.80
CA SER A 280 -25.85 -0.74 29.07
C SER A 280 -25.57 -1.60 30.31
N HIS A 281 -25.38 -2.92 30.15
CA HIS A 281 -25.08 -3.88 31.21
C HIS A 281 -23.57 -4.11 31.42
N LYS A 282 -22.72 -3.46 30.62
CA LYS A 282 -21.26 -3.47 30.74
C LYS A 282 -20.78 -3.25 32.17
N ASN A 283 -19.91 -4.14 32.65
CA ASN A 283 -19.26 -4.06 33.95
C ASN A 283 -17.82 -4.60 33.88
N ASN A 284 -17.07 -4.50 35.00
CA ASN A 284 -15.64 -4.81 35.00
C ASN A 284 -15.29 -6.25 35.47
N GLN A 285 -16.27 -7.10 35.79
CA GLN A 285 -16.01 -8.41 36.41
C GLN A 285 -15.24 -9.36 35.49
N TRP A 286 -15.49 -9.29 34.19
CA TRP A 286 -14.90 -10.17 33.18
C TRP A 286 -13.55 -9.69 32.63
N GLN A 287 -13.14 -8.44 32.91
CA GLN A 287 -11.96 -7.84 32.27
C GLN A 287 -10.68 -8.65 32.49
N ALA A 288 -10.48 -9.17 33.70
CA ALA A 288 -9.29 -9.97 34.00
C ALA A 288 -9.28 -11.28 33.21
N TYR A 289 -10.36 -12.06 33.27
CA TYR A 289 -10.43 -13.33 32.54
C TYR A 289 -10.35 -13.12 31.02
N ALA A 290 -11.04 -12.12 30.48
CA ALA A 290 -10.96 -11.76 29.06
C ALA A 290 -9.55 -11.33 28.64
N ALA A 291 -8.84 -10.55 29.46
CA ALA A 291 -7.45 -10.20 29.19
C ALA A 291 -6.54 -11.44 29.18
N ALA A 292 -6.77 -12.41 30.08
CA ALA A 292 -6.05 -13.68 30.09
C ALA A 292 -6.30 -14.52 28.84
N THR A 293 -7.55 -14.65 28.38
CA THR A 293 -7.86 -15.42 27.16
C THR A 293 -7.27 -14.78 25.91
N ALA A 294 -7.32 -13.45 25.80
CA ALA A 294 -6.68 -12.70 24.72
C ALA A 294 -5.14 -12.88 24.71
N ALA A 295 -4.50 -12.74 25.88
CA ALA A 295 -3.05 -12.91 26.00
C ALA A 295 -2.60 -14.34 25.70
N ALA A 296 -3.36 -15.34 26.19
CA ALA A 296 -3.13 -16.75 25.90
C ALA A 296 -3.19 -17.04 24.39
N TYR A 297 -4.17 -16.47 23.69
CA TYR A 297 -4.25 -16.58 22.24
C TYR A 297 -3.10 -15.83 21.53
N GLY A 298 -2.71 -14.64 22.01
CA GLY A 298 -1.53 -13.94 21.50
C GLY A 298 -0.25 -14.78 21.58
N LYS A 299 -0.07 -15.53 22.68
CA LYS A 299 1.02 -16.51 22.84
C LYS A 299 0.93 -17.66 21.84
N GLU A 300 -0.26 -18.22 21.61
CA GLU A 300 -0.47 -19.30 20.64
C GLU A 300 -0.07 -18.84 19.23
N VAL A 301 -0.46 -17.63 18.83
CA VAL A 301 -0.10 -17.04 17.52
C VAL A 301 1.41 -16.93 17.38
N LEU A 302 2.12 -16.40 18.39
CA LEU A 302 3.59 -16.31 18.33
C LEU A 302 4.26 -17.70 18.30
N SER A 303 3.65 -18.69 18.95
CA SER A 303 4.20 -20.04 19.08
C SER A 303 4.22 -20.83 17.78
N VAL A 304 3.38 -20.47 16.80
CA VAL A 304 3.38 -21.11 15.47
C VAL A 304 4.27 -20.38 14.46
N ILE A 305 4.81 -19.21 14.78
CA ILE A 305 5.70 -18.45 13.92
C ILE A 305 7.15 -18.89 14.17
N PRO A 306 7.88 -19.43 13.19
CA PRO A 306 9.29 -19.75 13.35
C PRO A 306 10.14 -18.48 13.54
N PRO A 307 11.07 -18.42 14.51
CA PRO A 307 11.96 -17.26 14.71
C PRO A 307 12.72 -16.84 13.46
N ALA A 308 13.20 -17.82 12.67
CA ALA A 308 13.89 -17.57 11.41
C ALA A 308 13.02 -16.85 10.34
N ASN A 309 11.69 -16.94 10.43
CA ASN A 309 10.79 -16.19 9.55
C ASN A 309 10.64 -14.74 10.01
N VAL A 310 10.75 -14.47 11.31
CA VAL A 310 10.73 -13.10 11.86
C VAL A 310 12.02 -12.37 11.51
N GLU A 311 13.18 -13.03 11.61
CA GLU A 311 14.47 -12.45 11.21
C GLU A 311 14.49 -12.00 9.74
N LYS A 312 13.81 -12.75 8.86
CA LYS A 312 13.69 -12.45 7.42
C LYS A 312 12.59 -11.45 7.08
N ALA A 313 11.69 -11.13 8.01
CA ALA A 313 10.64 -10.16 7.77
C ALA A 313 11.22 -8.74 7.79
N CYS A 314 10.67 -7.86 6.97
CA CYS A 314 10.98 -6.44 7.01
C CYS A 314 10.60 -5.85 8.37
N THR A 315 11.37 -4.87 8.83
CA THR A 315 11.04 -4.05 10.00
C THR A 315 9.72 -3.33 9.80
N VAL A 316 9.12 -2.86 10.89
CA VAL A 316 7.95 -1.97 10.82
C VAL A 316 8.30 -0.66 10.10
N GLU A 317 9.52 -0.13 10.26
CA GLU A 317 9.96 1.06 9.54
C GLU A 317 10.00 0.82 8.04
N GLU A 318 10.66 -0.24 7.60
CA GLU A 318 10.71 -0.66 6.19
C GLU A 318 9.30 -0.92 5.65
N THR A 319 8.42 -1.58 6.41
CA THR A 319 7.04 -1.88 5.96
C THR A 319 6.20 -0.62 5.81
N VAL A 320 6.32 0.35 6.71
CA VAL A 320 5.59 1.63 6.64
C VAL A 320 6.14 2.51 5.52
N GLN A 321 7.45 2.48 5.29
CA GLN A 321 8.08 3.12 4.14
C GLN A 321 7.68 2.43 2.82
N ASP A 322 7.63 1.08 2.77
CA ASP A 322 7.23 0.25 1.63
C ASP A 322 5.74 0.42 1.26
N ALA A 323 4.86 0.49 2.27
CA ALA A 323 3.42 0.70 2.08
C ALA A 323 3.09 2.04 1.42
N SER A 324 4.05 2.99 1.44
CA SER A 324 3.88 4.31 0.85
C SER A 324 4.40 4.45 -0.58
N LYS A 325 5.20 3.52 -1.13
CA LYS A 325 5.68 3.59 -2.53
C LYS A 325 5.90 2.22 -3.19
N ARG A 326 5.06 1.91 -4.19
CA ARG A 326 5.37 0.90 -5.23
C ARG A 326 6.67 1.27 -5.94
N PHE A 327 7.42 0.27 -6.39
CA PHE A 327 8.55 0.50 -7.29
C PHE A 327 8.04 0.99 -8.65
N CYS A 328 8.28 2.26 -9.00
CA CYS A 328 7.93 2.78 -10.32
C CYS A 328 8.94 2.28 -11.36
N ILE A 329 8.47 1.59 -12.40
CA ILE A 329 9.32 1.20 -13.53
C ILE A 329 9.02 2.13 -14.71
N THR A 330 10.08 2.65 -15.32
CA THR A 330 9.99 3.35 -16.60
C THR A 330 10.67 2.51 -17.68
N ALA A 331 9.94 2.25 -18.77
CA ALA A 331 10.43 1.50 -19.92
C ALA A 331 10.43 2.39 -21.17
N LEU A 332 11.51 2.32 -21.95
CA LEU A 332 11.66 3.03 -23.22
C LEU A 332 12.06 2.05 -24.32
N SER A 333 11.50 2.25 -25.51
CA SER A 333 11.99 1.66 -26.76
C SER A 333 12.50 2.78 -27.64
N ARG A 334 13.76 2.67 -28.07
CA ARG A 334 14.40 3.65 -28.95
C ARG A 334 14.70 3.11 -30.33
N LYS A 335 14.84 1.79 -30.44
CA LYS A 335 15.07 1.02 -31.66
C LYS A 335 14.25 -0.26 -31.58
N THR A 336 13.94 -0.86 -32.72
CA THR A 336 13.26 -2.17 -32.78
C THR A 336 13.94 -3.22 -31.91
N GLU A 337 15.26 -3.15 -31.86
CA GLU A 337 16.11 -4.14 -31.21
C GLU A 337 16.68 -3.66 -29.87
N GLN A 338 16.04 -2.67 -29.22
CA GLN A 338 16.50 -2.17 -27.92
C GLN A 338 15.36 -1.71 -27.01
N ILE A 339 15.41 -2.16 -25.76
CA ILE A 339 14.57 -1.65 -24.66
C ILE A 339 15.47 -1.23 -23.52
N ASP A 340 15.19 -0.09 -22.91
CA ASP A 340 15.87 0.38 -21.70
C ASP A 340 14.85 0.52 -20.57
N LEU A 341 15.22 0.05 -19.38
CA LEU A 341 14.45 0.11 -18.14
C LEU A 341 15.16 1.01 -17.13
N PHE A 342 14.40 1.78 -16.36
CA PHE A 342 14.90 2.62 -15.29
C PHE A 342 14.07 2.43 -14.02
N ILE A 343 14.75 2.35 -12.88
CA ILE A 343 14.12 2.18 -11.57
C ILE A 343 14.99 2.85 -10.50
N CYS A 344 14.35 3.43 -9.48
CA CYS A 344 15.04 3.84 -8.25
C CYS A 344 14.95 2.70 -7.22
N GLY A 345 16.10 2.27 -6.70
CA GLY A 345 16.18 1.25 -5.67
C GLY A 345 15.67 1.74 -4.31
N PRO A 346 15.52 0.83 -3.33
CA PRO A 346 15.22 1.21 -1.96
C PRO A 346 16.40 1.92 -1.26
N ASP A 347 17.59 1.85 -1.85
CA ASP A 347 18.79 2.59 -1.45
C ASP A 347 18.85 4.03 -2.02
N GLY A 348 17.81 4.47 -2.72
CA GLY A 348 17.75 5.81 -3.33
C GLY A 348 18.56 5.97 -4.62
N ARG A 349 19.24 4.91 -5.08
CA ARG A 349 20.07 4.94 -6.29
C ARG A 349 19.27 4.62 -7.53
N VAL A 350 19.72 5.12 -8.68
CA VAL A 350 19.07 4.84 -9.97
C VAL A 350 19.76 3.70 -10.69
N TYR A 351 18.98 2.70 -11.06
CA TYR A 351 19.41 1.51 -11.78
C TYR A 351 18.80 1.46 -13.16
N THR A 352 19.55 0.85 -14.07
CA THR A 352 19.08 0.61 -15.44
C THR A 352 19.50 -0.75 -15.96
N LEU A 353 18.62 -1.31 -16.79
CA LEU A 353 18.77 -2.58 -17.50
C LEU A 353 18.36 -2.37 -18.94
N TRP A 354 18.98 -3.09 -19.87
CA TRP A 354 18.63 -3.00 -21.27
C TRP A 354 18.62 -4.37 -21.94
N TRP A 355 17.74 -4.48 -22.93
CA TRP A 355 17.60 -5.65 -23.80
C TRP A 355 18.08 -5.29 -25.20
N LEU A 356 18.79 -6.23 -25.87
CA LEU A 356 19.09 -6.18 -27.30
C LEU A 356 18.58 -7.45 -28.00
N GLN A 357 18.28 -7.41 -29.30
CA GLN A 357 17.80 -8.60 -30.05
C GLN A 357 18.74 -9.80 -30.02
N ASP A 358 20.04 -9.55 -30.04
CA ASP A 358 21.12 -10.53 -29.95
C ASP A 358 22.24 -9.88 -29.11
N PRO A 359 22.55 -10.37 -27.90
CA PRO A 359 22.27 -11.69 -27.33
C PRO A 359 20.96 -11.83 -26.50
N GLY A 360 20.06 -10.84 -26.50
CA GLY A 360 18.92 -10.79 -25.57
C GLY A 360 19.13 -9.74 -24.47
N TRP A 361 18.57 -9.99 -23.28
CA TRP A 361 18.98 -9.24 -22.08
C TRP A 361 20.46 -9.53 -21.86
N ILE A 362 21.33 -8.52 -22.00
CA ILE A 362 22.77 -8.78 -22.00
C ILE A 362 23.24 -9.24 -20.61
N HIS A 363 23.66 -10.50 -20.54
CA HIS A 363 24.53 -11.08 -19.50
C HIS A 363 25.96 -11.13 -20.07
N GLN A 364 26.96 -10.60 -19.36
CA GLN A 364 28.33 -10.58 -19.86
C GLN A 364 28.96 -11.99 -19.78
N ILE A 365 29.15 -12.65 -20.93
CA ILE A 365 30.16 -13.71 -21.10
C ILE A 365 31.52 -13.03 -21.29
N LEU A 366 32.40 -13.13 -20.30
CA LEU A 366 33.85 -13.10 -20.49
C LEU A 366 34.42 -14.13 -19.51
N GLY A 367 35.22 -15.07 -20.01
CA GLY A 367 35.84 -16.17 -19.26
C GLY A 367 36.82 -15.75 -18.16
N LEU A 368 36.34 -15.00 -17.17
CA LEU A 368 36.92 -14.89 -15.85
C LEU A 368 36.19 -15.90 -14.96
N GLN A 369 36.95 -16.86 -14.45
CA GLN A 369 36.43 -17.88 -13.55
C GLN A 369 35.83 -17.23 -12.29
N ASN A 370 34.63 -17.67 -11.94
CA ASN A 370 34.08 -17.70 -10.58
C ASN A 370 34.48 -16.56 -9.64
N THR A 371 33.72 -15.47 -9.69
CA THR A 371 33.25 -14.79 -8.47
C THR A 371 31.79 -14.44 -8.68
N GLY A 372 30.91 -14.87 -7.78
CA GLY A 372 29.45 -14.81 -7.93
C GLY A 372 28.89 -13.44 -8.32
N TRP A 373 27.80 -13.50 -9.08
CA TRP A 373 26.77 -12.48 -9.38
C TRP A 373 27.01 -11.08 -8.77
N SER A 374 27.53 -10.16 -9.57
CA SER A 374 27.70 -8.74 -9.19
C SER A 374 27.53 -7.72 -10.35
N SER A 375 26.81 -8.03 -11.45
CA SER A 375 26.87 -7.18 -12.66
C SER A 375 25.64 -7.21 -13.60
N THR A 376 24.40 -7.09 -13.11
CA THR A 376 23.19 -7.12 -13.97
C THR A 376 22.51 -5.76 -14.19
N SER A 377 22.85 -4.73 -13.42
CA SER A 377 22.35 -3.36 -13.59
C SER A 377 23.49 -2.35 -13.51
N GLN A 378 23.47 -1.31 -14.33
CA GLN A 378 24.37 -0.17 -14.11
C GLN A 378 23.77 0.74 -13.05
N ASN A 379 24.50 0.94 -11.94
CA ASN A 379 24.20 2.00 -10.99
C ASN A 379 24.57 3.34 -11.64
N LEU A 380 23.58 4.22 -11.81
CA LEU A 380 23.76 5.59 -12.28
C LEU A 380 23.87 6.57 -11.11
N ASP A 381 24.20 6.09 -9.91
CA ASP A 381 24.26 6.83 -8.66
C ASP A 381 22.99 7.69 -8.43
N GLY A 382 23.00 8.56 -7.43
CA GLY A 382 21.85 9.36 -7.02
C GLY A 382 21.64 9.28 -5.52
N ASP A 383 21.00 10.31 -4.99
CA ASP A 383 20.60 10.43 -3.57
C ASP A 383 19.14 10.87 -3.53
N PHE A 384 18.28 10.05 -4.13
CA PHE A 384 16.85 10.29 -4.21
C PHE A 384 16.14 9.52 -3.08
N ALA A 385 14.87 9.82 -2.81
CA ALA A 385 14.13 8.95 -1.90
C ALA A 385 14.12 7.51 -2.43
N PRO A 386 14.12 6.53 -1.52
CA PRO A 386 13.82 5.15 -1.85
C PRO A 386 12.63 5.06 -2.80
N ARG A 387 12.82 4.35 -3.93
CA ARG A 387 11.78 4.10 -4.94
C ARG A 387 11.20 5.35 -5.60
N ALA A 388 11.98 6.43 -5.72
CA ALA A 388 11.58 7.61 -6.47
C ALA A 388 11.18 7.27 -7.92
N LYS A 389 10.19 7.98 -8.47
CA LYS A 389 9.79 7.83 -9.88
C LYS A 389 10.89 8.44 -10.76
N ILE A 390 11.44 7.61 -11.65
CA ILE A 390 12.42 8.04 -12.65
C ILE A 390 11.68 8.25 -13.96
N THR A 391 11.66 9.47 -14.48
CA THR A 391 11.06 9.75 -15.78
C THR A 391 12.16 9.71 -16.83
N ALA A 392 11.97 8.88 -17.86
CA ALA A 392 12.93 8.74 -18.94
C ALA A 392 12.28 9.16 -20.26
N VAL A 393 13.04 9.85 -21.11
CA VAL A 393 12.59 10.28 -22.43
C VAL A 393 13.67 10.00 -23.47
N SER A 394 13.26 9.39 -24.58
CA SER A 394 14.11 9.26 -25.76
C SER A 394 14.01 10.53 -26.59
N ARG A 395 15.14 11.15 -26.92
CA ARG A 395 15.18 12.25 -27.88
C ARG A 395 15.27 11.72 -29.31
N VAL A 396 16.25 10.86 -29.52
CA VAL A 396 16.49 10.10 -30.76
C VAL A 396 17.05 8.73 -30.40
N ALA A 397 17.21 7.87 -31.40
CA ALA A 397 17.67 6.51 -31.18
C ALA A 397 19.08 6.43 -30.55
N GLU A 398 19.86 7.51 -30.64
CA GLU A 398 21.22 7.65 -30.12
C GLU A 398 21.31 8.58 -28.90
N LYS A 399 20.20 9.12 -28.37
CA LYS A 399 20.22 10.07 -27.25
C LYS A 399 18.97 10.00 -26.39
N LEU A 400 19.14 9.92 -25.08
CA LEU A 400 18.05 9.87 -24.11
C LEU A 400 18.43 10.57 -22.80
N ASP A 401 17.40 10.92 -22.03
CA ASP A 401 17.54 11.60 -20.74
C ASP A 401 16.67 10.94 -19.68
N ILE A 402 17.15 11.00 -18.44
CA ILE A 402 16.40 10.61 -17.25
C ILE A 402 16.33 11.77 -16.27
N PHE A 403 15.21 11.86 -15.56
CA PHE A 403 14.89 12.92 -14.63
C PHE A 403 14.36 12.35 -13.32
N ALA A 404 14.72 13.00 -12.22
CA ALA A 404 14.22 12.67 -10.89
C ALA A 404 14.17 13.92 -10.00
N CYS A 405 13.23 13.92 -9.05
CA CYS A 405 13.14 14.92 -8.00
C CYS A 405 13.65 14.32 -6.68
N ASP A 406 14.57 15.00 -6.01
CA ASP A 406 15.10 14.58 -4.71
C ASP A 406 14.16 14.92 -3.55
N ILE A 407 14.55 14.53 -2.32
CA ILE A 407 13.75 14.76 -1.12
C ILE A 407 13.59 16.23 -0.74
N TYR A 408 14.39 17.12 -1.33
CA TYR A 408 14.39 18.56 -1.08
C TYR A 408 13.69 19.36 -2.18
N GLY A 409 13.11 18.68 -3.19
CA GLY A 409 12.38 19.35 -4.24
C GLY A 409 13.25 19.85 -5.39
N LYS A 410 14.47 19.32 -5.52
CA LYS A 410 15.38 19.65 -6.63
C LYS A 410 15.25 18.61 -7.73
N ILE A 411 15.12 19.09 -8.95
CA ILE A 411 14.99 18.26 -10.14
C ILE A 411 16.34 18.21 -10.83
N SER A 412 16.82 16.99 -11.06
CA SER A 412 18.08 16.73 -11.75
C SER A 412 17.87 15.88 -12.99
N THR A 413 18.72 16.09 -13.99
CA THR A 413 18.79 15.29 -15.21
C THR A 413 20.10 14.53 -15.30
N ARG A 414 20.06 13.39 -15.98
CA ARG A 414 21.24 12.64 -16.43
C ARG A 414 20.97 12.13 -17.83
N TRP A 415 21.93 12.21 -18.74
CA TRP A 415 21.69 11.84 -20.15
C TRP A 415 22.75 10.90 -20.69
N TRP A 416 22.36 10.18 -21.74
CA TRP A 416 23.21 9.27 -22.49
C TRP A 416 23.17 9.64 -23.97
N HIS A 417 24.32 9.52 -24.65
CA HIS A 417 24.42 9.71 -26.09
C HIS A 417 25.53 8.86 -26.72
N VAL A 418 25.41 8.54 -28.02
CA VAL A 418 26.48 7.92 -28.80
C VAL A 418 27.50 8.98 -29.26
N PRO A 419 28.83 8.73 -29.19
CA PRO A 419 29.84 9.70 -29.64
C PRO A 419 29.83 9.92 -31.16
N GLU A 420 30.19 11.13 -31.60
CA GLU A 420 30.32 11.51 -33.02
C GLU A 420 31.49 10.81 -33.75
N ILE A 421 32.44 10.21 -33.02
CA ILE A 421 33.60 9.50 -33.60
C ILE A 421 33.43 7.99 -33.37
N PRO A 422 33.41 7.15 -34.44
CA PRO A 422 33.30 5.71 -34.31
C PRO A 422 34.62 5.12 -33.79
N ILE A 423 34.72 4.91 -32.48
CA ILE A 423 35.80 4.13 -31.90
C ILE A 423 35.45 2.65 -32.04
N ILE A 424 36.36 1.90 -32.66
CA ILE A 424 36.31 0.44 -32.80
C ILE A 424 36.51 -0.19 -31.41
N SER A 425 35.49 -0.18 -30.55
CA SER A 425 35.38 -1.10 -29.40
C SER A 425 33.94 -1.14 -28.87
N SER A 426 33.56 -2.33 -28.43
CA SER A 426 32.20 -2.85 -28.21
C SER A 426 31.43 -2.31 -26.99
N PHE A 427 31.61 -1.07 -26.57
CA PHE A 427 30.92 -0.55 -25.36
C PHE A 427 29.98 0.63 -25.69
N LYS A 428 28.73 0.29 -26.03
CA LYS A 428 27.69 1.28 -26.40
C LYS A 428 27.05 2.00 -25.19
N TRP A 429 27.13 1.48 -23.97
CA TRP A 429 26.30 1.96 -22.83
C TRP A 429 27.09 2.65 -21.69
N SER A 430 28.40 2.91 -21.86
CA SER A 430 29.29 3.32 -20.75
C SER A 430 29.42 4.83 -20.48
N ARG A 431 28.75 5.71 -21.23
CA ARG A 431 28.97 7.18 -21.17
C ARG A 431 27.71 7.96 -20.82
N TRP A 432 27.26 7.78 -19.58
CA TRP A 432 26.29 8.67 -18.98
C TRP A 432 26.97 9.94 -18.46
N SER A 433 26.30 11.08 -18.60
CA SER A 433 26.70 12.31 -17.89
C SER A 433 26.68 12.11 -16.37
N SER A 434 27.20 13.07 -15.61
CA SER A 434 26.86 13.18 -14.18
C SER A 434 25.43 13.72 -14.02
N TRP A 435 24.84 13.52 -12.84
CA TRP A 435 23.61 14.22 -12.48
C TRP A 435 23.85 15.73 -12.47
N GLU A 436 22.97 16.47 -13.14
CA GLU A 436 22.96 17.93 -13.20
C GLU A 436 21.63 18.43 -12.63
N GLN A 437 21.67 19.27 -11.59
CA GLN A 437 20.48 19.96 -11.08
C GLN A 437 20.02 21.00 -12.11
N VAL A 438 18.76 20.91 -12.55
CA VAL A 438 18.19 21.79 -13.58
C VAL A 438 17.07 22.68 -13.05
N TRP A 439 16.47 22.31 -11.92
CA TRP A 439 15.36 23.07 -11.32
C TRP A 439 15.22 22.83 -9.82
N GLU A 440 14.53 23.72 -9.10
CA GLU A 440 14.28 23.62 -7.65
C GLU A 440 13.02 24.39 -7.22
N GLY A 441 12.59 24.19 -5.97
CA GLY A 441 11.38 24.83 -5.41
C GLY A 441 10.10 23.99 -5.50
N PHE A 442 10.25 22.66 -5.63
CA PHE A 442 9.14 21.72 -5.76
C PHE A 442 8.91 20.95 -4.47
N TYR A 443 7.77 20.26 -4.36
CA TYR A 443 7.63 19.28 -3.30
C TYR A 443 8.73 18.21 -3.41
N GLY A 444 9.38 17.86 -2.31
CA GLY A 444 10.37 16.78 -2.29
C GLY A 444 9.79 15.47 -2.81
N ASN A 445 10.46 14.77 -3.72
CA ASN A 445 9.96 13.59 -4.44
C ASN A 445 8.70 13.85 -5.29
N ALA A 446 8.53 15.07 -5.81
CA ALA A 446 7.48 15.35 -6.78
C ALA A 446 7.64 14.50 -8.05
N GLU A 447 6.52 14.23 -8.70
CA GLU A 447 6.54 13.61 -10.02
C GLU A 447 6.99 14.63 -11.06
N VAL A 448 8.00 14.25 -11.85
CA VAL A 448 8.51 15.06 -12.95
C VAL A 448 7.99 14.47 -14.26
N ALA A 449 7.23 15.25 -15.03
CA ALA A 449 6.69 14.82 -16.32
C ALA A 449 7.51 15.47 -17.44
N VAL A 450 8.01 14.68 -18.40
CA VAL A 450 8.92 15.18 -19.44
C VAL A 450 8.54 14.62 -20.80
N ILE A 451 8.56 15.47 -21.83
CA ILE A 451 8.50 15.06 -23.23
C ILE A 451 9.69 15.59 -24.02
N SER A 452 9.94 14.96 -25.15
CA SER A 452 10.85 15.42 -26.19
C SER A 452 10.04 15.77 -27.44
N ARG A 453 10.30 16.95 -27.99
CA ARG A 453 9.73 17.41 -29.27
C ARG A 453 10.83 17.40 -30.34
N GLY A 454 11.32 16.20 -30.64
CA GLY A 454 12.51 16.00 -31.49
C GLY A 454 13.82 16.08 -30.70
N GLU A 455 14.95 16.08 -31.40
CA GLU A 455 16.27 15.92 -30.76
C GLU A 455 16.72 17.13 -29.92
N ASP A 456 16.18 18.30 -30.26
CA ASP A 456 16.67 19.60 -29.80
C ASP A 456 15.82 20.26 -28.73
N VAL A 457 14.65 19.70 -28.39
CA VAL A 457 13.71 20.33 -27.45
C VAL A 457 13.20 19.33 -26.43
N LEU A 458 13.34 19.68 -25.14
CA LEU A 458 12.69 19.01 -24.02
C LEU A 458 11.78 19.99 -23.29
N ASP A 459 10.60 19.52 -22.90
CA ASP A 459 9.67 20.25 -22.04
C ASP A 459 9.39 19.42 -20.79
N LEU A 460 9.61 20.03 -19.63
CA LEU A 460 9.55 19.42 -18.31
C LEU A 460 8.48 20.12 -17.47
N PHE A 461 7.66 19.35 -16.76
CA PHE A 461 6.56 19.84 -15.95
C PHE A 461 6.64 19.27 -14.53
N CYS A 462 6.39 20.13 -13.53
CA CYS A 462 6.38 19.73 -12.13
C CYS A 462 5.49 20.67 -11.30
N GLN A 463 4.93 20.16 -10.21
CA GLN A 463 4.11 20.96 -9.28
C GLN A 463 4.96 21.56 -8.16
N SER A 464 4.92 22.88 -7.99
CA SER A 464 5.60 23.61 -6.92
C SER A 464 4.83 23.58 -5.60
N GLU A 465 5.48 23.96 -4.50
CA GLU A 465 4.90 23.91 -3.15
C GLU A 465 3.73 24.88 -2.92
N ASP A 466 3.55 25.86 -3.81
CA ASP A 466 2.39 26.75 -3.86
C ASP A 466 1.19 26.13 -4.60
N GLY A 467 1.31 24.88 -5.04
CA GLY A 467 0.26 24.12 -5.70
C GLY A 467 0.21 24.28 -7.22
N HIS A 468 1.05 25.14 -7.80
CA HIS A 468 1.04 25.45 -9.23
C HIS A 468 1.76 24.41 -10.08
N ILE A 469 1.24 24.16 -11.29
CA ILE A 469 1.96 23.40 -12.32
C ILE A 469 2.89 24.36 -13.06
N ASN A 470 4.16 23.98 -13.16
CA ASN A 470 5.20 24.79 -13.81
C ASN A 470 5.77 24.06 -15.02
N ALA A 471 6.35 24.81 -15.95
CA ALA A 471 7.03 24.30 -17.15
C ALA A 471 8.47 24.81 -17.25
N LEU A 472 9.43 23.93 -17.58
CA LEU A 472 10.81 24.28 -17.87
C LEU A 472 11.20 23.72 -19.23
N GLN A 473 11.90 24.50 -20.06
CA GLN A 473 12.29 24.08 -21.41
C GLN A 473 13.80 24.01 -21.56
N TRP A 474 14.28 22.98 -22.26
CA TRP A 474 15.65 22.91 -22.75
C TRP A 474 15.66 22.99 -24.28
N ILE A 475 16.52 23.85 -24.82
CA ILE A 475 16.76 23.95 -26.27
C ILE A 475 18.25 23.69 -26.55
N ASN A 476 18.54 22.85 -27.55
CA ASN A 476 19.91 22.62 -27.98
C ASN A 476 20.62 23.92 -28.40
N GLY A 477 21.84 24.12 -27.91
CA GLY A 477 22.60 25.36 -28.09
C GLY A 477 22.17 26.54 -27.22
N ARG A 478 21.02 26.48 -26.52
CA ARG A 478 20.60 27.52 -25.55
C ARG A 478 20.61 27.04 -24.10
N GLY A 479 20.49 25.74 -23.86
CA GLY A 479 20.39 25.17 -22.51
C GLY A 479 18.98 25.25 -21.92
N TRP A 480 18.90 25.07 -20.60
CA TRP A 480 17.66 25.22 -19.83
C TRP A 480 17.27 26.69 -19.72
N SER A 481 15.97 26.97 -19.78
CA SER A 481 15.45 28.31 -19.56
C SER A 481 15.68 28.79 -18.12
N ASN A 482 15.90 30.10 -17.94
CA ASN A 482 15.94 30.70 -16.61
C ASN A 482 14.53 30.84 -16.04
N GLY A 483 14.09 29.85 -15.26
CA GLY A 483 12.75 29.80 -14.69
C GLY A 483 11.69 29.31 -15.68
N THR A 484 10.41 29.48 -15.33
CA THR A 484 9.28 29.03 -16.14
C THR A 484 9.28 29.73 -17.50
N TYR A 485 9.49 29.00 -18.59
CA TYR A 485 9.58 29.57 -19.94
C TYR A 485 8.23 29.69 -20.63
N GLY A 486 8.04 30.82 -21.33
CA GLY A 486 6.78 31.20 -21.95
C GLY A 486 5.81 31.68 -20.88
N GLU A 487 5.86 32.99 -20.57
CA GLU A 487 4.91 33.75 -19.72
C GLU A 487 4.00 32.85 -18.88
N SER A 488 4.48 32.37 -17.72
CA SER A 488 3.73 31.60 -16.70
C SER A 488 2.54 30.79 -17.23
N LEU A 489 2.66 29.45 -17.30
CA LEU A 489 1.52 28.55 -17.52
C LEU A 489 0.23 29.20 -16.98
N PRO A 490 -0.83 29.33 -17.81
CA PRO A 490 -2.01 30.11 -17.45
C PRO A 490 -2.42 29.82 -16.00
N LYS A 491 -2.50 30.88 -15.18
CA LYS A 491 -2.63 30.73 -13.72
C LYS A 491 -3.68 29.70 -13.40
N ASP A 492 -3.27 28.70 -12.63
CA ASP A 492 -4.16 27.63 -12.22
C ASP A 492 -5.29 28.22 -11.38
N THR A 493 -6.50 28.26 -11.94
CA THR A 493 -7.71 28.61 -11.18
C THR A 493 -8.26 27.41 -10.42
N HIS A 494 -7.59 26.26 -10.53
CA HIS A 494 -7.97 25.00 -9.94
C HIS A 494 -7.03 24.66 -8.78
N SER A 495 -7.59 24.12 -7.70
CA SER A 495 -6.79 23.57 -6.60
C SER A 495 -6.34 22.17 -6.99
N PHE A 496 -5.04 21.97 -7.24
CA PHE A 496 -4.45 20.66 -7.44
C PHE A 496 -3.99 20.06 -6.10
N PRO A 497 -4.11 18.75 -5.90
CA PRO A 497 -3.61 18.11 -4.67
C PRO A 497 -2.07 18.16 -4.62
N ASP A 498 -1.49 18.29 -3.42
CA ASP A 498 -0.04 18.29 -3.23
C ASP A 498 0.59 17.05 -3.87
N ARG A 499 1.61 17.21 -4.70
CA ARG A 499 2.24 16.14 -5.50
C ARG A 499 1.23 15.47 -6.42
N ALA A 500 0.56 16.26 -7.25
CA ALA A 500 -0.36 15.77 -8.27
C ALA A 500 0.38 14.91 -9.32
N HIS A 501 -0.31 13.90 -9.86
CA HIS A 501 0.19 13.16 -11.02
C HIS A 501 0.01 14.00 -12.28
N ILE A 502 1.10 14.22 -13.01
CA ILE A 502 1.12 15.05 -14.22
C ILE A 502 1.39 14.12 -15.40
N THR A 503 0.44 14.06 -16.33
CA THR A 503 0.63 13.33 -17.60
C THR A 503 0.79 14.33 -18.71
N VAL A 504 1.85 14.19 -19.51
CA VAL A 504 2.08 15.02 -20.69
C VAL A 504 2.22 14.12 -21.91
N ILE A 505 1.68 14.57 -23.05
CA ILE A 505 1.81 13.87 -24.32
C ILE A 505 1.99 14.86 -25.46
N THR A 506 2.70 14.41 -26.50
CA THR A 506 2.85 15.12 -27.77
C THR A 506 2.12 14.37 -28.88
N ARG A 507 1.44 15.13 -29.76
CA ARG A 507 0.86 14.60 -31.02
C ARG A 507 1.78 14.87 -32.21
N THR A 508 2.44 16.02 -32.20
CA THR A 508 3.36 16.52 -33.23
C THR A 508 4.50 17.28 -32.54
N GLN A 509 5.59 17.60 -33.25
CA GLN A 509 6.66 18.45 -32.69
C GLN A 509 6.19 19.85 -32.23
N GLN A 510 4.99 20.28 -32.63
CA GLN A 510 4.42 21.57 -32.28
C GLN A 510 3.23 21.48 -31.30
N ASP A 511 2.70 20.28 -31.05
CA ASP A 511 1.50 20.08 -30.24
C ASP A 511 1.77 19.19 -29.02
N MET A 512 1.37 19.69 -27.85
CA MET A 512 1.36 18.91 -26.61
C MET A 512 0.15 19.21 -25.74
N ASN A 513 -0.20 18.27 -24.87
CA ASN A 513 -1.24 18.43 -23.86
C ASN A 513 -0.78 17.90 -22.51
N ILE A 514 -1.17 18.61 -21.45
CA ILE A 514 -0.97 18.24 -20.05
C ILE A 514 -2.32 17.78 -19.49
N PHE A 515 -2.29 16.79 -18.60
CA PHE A 515 -3.45 16.29 -17.86
C PHE A 515 -3.12 16.14 -16.37
N VAL A 516 -4.00 16.66 -15.52
CA VAL A 516 -3.87 16.62 -14.05
C VAL A 516 -5.25 16.48 -13.44
N CYS A 517 -5.39 15.70 -12.35
CA CYS A 517 -6.61 15.71 -11.54
C CYS A 517 -6.61 16.88 -10.55
N ASP A 518 -7.70 17.64 -10.48
CA ASP A 518 -7.90 18.62 -9.42
C ASP A 518 -8.22 17.96 -8.07
N ALA A 519 -8.32 18.76 -7.00
CA ALA A 519 -8.60 18.29 -5.65
C ALA A 519 -9.97 17.58 -5.52
N ASP A 520 -10.91 17.90 -6.39
CA ASP A 520 -12.24 17.27 -6.50
C ASP A 520 -12.22 16.01 -7.39
N GLY A 521 -11.07 15.68 -7.97
CA GLY A 521 -10.87 14.52 -8.82
C GLY A 521 -11.33 14.69 -10.27
N ASN A 522 -11.64 15.92 -10.72
CA ASN A 522 -11.93 16.19 -12.12
C ASN A 522 -10.64 16.24 -12.93
N VAL A 523 -10.67 15.69 -14.15
CA VAL A 523 -9.54 15.79 -15.07
C VAL A 523 -9.50 17.19 -15.68
N LYS A 524 -8.37 17.88 -15.49
CA LYS A 524 -8.03 19.15 -16.15
C LYS A 524 -7.03 18.90 -17.26
N THR A 525 -7.14 19.70 -18.31
CA THR A 525 -6.17 19.71 -19.40
C THR A 525 -5.77 21.10 -19.81
N LEU A 526 -4.55 21.21 -20.31
CA LEU A 526 -3.96 22.42 -20.87
C LEU A 526 -3.21 22.02 -22.15
N GLY A 527 -3.44 22.73 -23.25
CA GLY A 527 -2.79 22.48 -24.53
C GLY A 527 -1.73 23.52 -24.85
N TRP A 528 -0.71 23.13 -25.60
CA TRP A 528 0.23 24.03 -26.26
C TRP A 528 0.26 23.74 -27.75
N ASN A 529 0.26 24.80 -28.54
CA ASN A 529 0.50 24.77 -29.97
C ASN A 529 1.62 25.75 -30.33
N GLY A 530 2.56 25.32 -31.18
CA GLY A 530 3.74 26.10 -31.56
C GLY A 530 3.43 27.46 -32.20
N ASP A 531 2.27 27.63 -32.81
CA ASP A 531 1.86 28.87 -33.48
C ASP A 531 1.04 29.78 -32.55
N SER A 532 0.21 29.22 -31.66
CA SER A 532 -0.74 29.97 -30.84
C SER A 532 -0.42 30.02 -29.34
N GLY A 533 0.57 29.26 -28.86
CA GLY A 533 0.95 29.19 -27.46
C GLY A 533 0.03 28.31 -26.59
N TRP A 534 -0.03 28.61 -25.29
CA TRP A 534 -0.84 27.88 -24.30
C TRP A 534 -2.32 28.21 -24.45
N THR A 535 -3.18 27.21 -24.36
CA THR A 535 -4.63 27.39 -24.16
C THR A 535 -4.93 27.70 -22.70
N ASP A 536 -6.16 28.10 -22.36
CA ASP A 536 -6.61 28.08 -20.96
C ASP A 536 -6.83 26.66 -20.44
N TRP A 537 -6.88 26.50 -19.11
CA TRP A 537 -7.26 25.25 -18.47
C TRP A 537 -8.70 24.88 -18.79
N GLU A 538 -8.89 23.66 -19.29
CA GLU A 538 -10.20 23.08 -19.57
C GLU A 538 -10.49 21.92 -18.61
N SER A 539 -11.72 21.87 -18.09
CA SER A 539 -12.21 20.73 -17.32
C SER A 539 -12.86 19.71 -18.24
N LEU A 540 -12.33 18.48 -18.27
CA LEU A 540 -12.92 17.34 -18.97
C LEU A 540 -14.01 16.65 -18.12
N GLY A 541 -14.19 17.13 -16.88
CA GLY A 541 -15.18 16.62 -15.94
C GLY A 541 -14.81 15.23 -15.40
N GLN A 542 -15.83 14.54 -14.90
CA GLN A 542 -15.76 13.21 -14.27
C GLN A 542 -14.99 13.18 -12.95
N GLN A 543 -15.68 12.86 -11.87
CA GLN A 543 -15.06 12.71 -10.55
C GLN A 543 -14.35 11.35 -10.45
N PHE A 544 -13.03 11.39 -10.56
CA PHE A 544 -12.12 10.32 -10.18
C PHE A 544 -11.58 10.59 -8.77
N SER A 545 -10.57 9.85 -8.32
CA SER A 545 -9.78 10.26 -7.14
C SER A 545 -8.80 11.37 -7.55
N ASN A 546 -8.55 12.34 -6.66
CA ASN A 546 -7.52 13.37 -6.85
C ASN A 546 -6.09 12.80 -6.98
N LYS A 547 -5.87 11.51 -6.66
CA LYS A 547 -4.61 10.79 -6.87
C LYS A 547 -4.66 9.79 -8.03
N THR A 548 -5.65 9.90 -8.91
CA THR A 548 -5.75 9.01 -10.08
C THR A 548 -4.66 9.33 -11.08
N GLU A 549 -3.88 8.32 -11.48
CA GLU A 549 -2.96 8.43 -12.61
C GLU A 549 -3.75 8.38 -13.93
N ILE A 550 -3.52 9.39 -14.77
CA ILE A 550 -4.04 9.46 -16.12
C ILE A 550 -3.04 8.76 -17.03
N SER A 551 -3.50 7.98 -18.00
CA SER A 551 -2.66 7.54 -19.11
C SER A 551 -3.15 8.16 -20.39
N ALA A 552 -2.23 8.68 -21.19
CA ALA A 552 -2.53 9.31 -22.46
C ALA A 552 -1.82 8.59 -23.61
N VAL A 553 -2.48 8.54 -24.76
CA VAL A 553 -1.90 8.07 -26.03
C VAL A 553 -2.31 9.01 -27.14
N ALA A 554 -1.43 9.20 -28.14
CA ALA A 554 -1.74 9.89 -29.38
C ALA A 554 -1.82 8.87 -30.53
N PRO A 555 -3.02 8.35 -30.87
CA PRO A 555 -3.17 7.38 -31.95
C PRO A 555 -2.71 7.91 -33.31
N ASN A 556 -2.76 9.22 -33.52
CA ASN A 556 -2.24 9.89 -34.72
C ASN A 556 -2.07 11.38 -34.39
N ALA A 557 -1.61 12.17 -35.36
CA ALA A 557 -1.45 13.62 -35.20
C ALA A 557 -2.78 14.34 -34.88
N ASP A 558 -3.92 13.72 -35.21
CA ASP A 558 -5.24 14.34 -35.12
C ASP A 558 -6.02 13.94 -33.86
N THR A 559 -5.50 13.02 -33.04
CA THR A 559 -6.25 12.41 -31.93
C THR A 559 -5.40 12.28 -30.67
N ILE A 560 -6.00 12.60 -29.52
CA ILE A 560 -5.51 12.19 -28.19
C ILE A 560 -6.59 11.32 -27.56
N GLU A 561 -6.18 10.27 -26.87
CA GLU A 561 -7.08 9.52 -26.01
C GLU A 561 -6.47 9.36 -24.63
N ILE A 562 -7.29 9.56 -23.61
CA ILE A 562 -6.89 9.48 -22.21
C ILE A 562 -7.73 8.46 -21.46
N PHE A 563 -7.10 7.84 -20.49
CA PHE A 563 -7.61 6.74 -19.71
C PHE A 563 -7.43 7.04 -18.23
N ALA A 564 -8.48 6.80 -17.46
CA ALA A 564 -8.45 6.98 -16.01
C ALA A 564 -9.36 5.95 -15.35
N ARG A 565 -9.15 5.70 -14.05
CA ARG A 565 -9.98 4.78 -13.28
C ARG A 565 -10.64 5.46 -12.11
N LYS A 566 -11.81 4.98 -11.73
CA LYS A 566 -12.45 5.34 -10.47
C LYS A 566 -11.96 4.47 -9.31
N LEU A 567 -12.27 4.90 -8.08
CA LEU A 567 -11.96 4.14 -6.86
C LEU A 567 -12.64 2.76 -6.81
N ASN A 568 -13.79 2.61 -7.46
CA ASN A 568 -14.49 1.33 -7.61
C ASN A 568 -13.83 0.38 -8.65
N GLY A 569 -12.70 0.77 -9.25
CA GLY A 569 -11.99 -0.04 -10.25
C GLY A 569 -12.56 0.03 -11.67
N GLN A 570 -13.60 0.82 -11.95
CA GLN A 570 -14.05 1.00 -13.34
C GLN A 570 -13.10 1.93 -14.10
N ALA A 571 -12.55 1.47 -15.23
CA ALA A 571 -11.82 2.34 -16.15
C ALA A 571 -12.76 3.05 -17.13
N TYR A 572 -12.36 4.25 -17.51
CA TYR A 572 -13.03 5.09 -18.48
C TYR A 572 -12.02 5.62 -19.50
N THR A 573 -12.52 5.92 -20.69
CA THR A 573 -11.78 6.62 -21.74
C THR A 573 -12.55 7.85 -22.24
N THR A 574 -11.82 8.87 -22.65
CA THR A 574 -12.33 9.95 -23.50
C THR A 574 -11.26 10.37 -24.49
N ASN A 575 -11.66 11.04 -25.58
CA ASN A 575 -10.75 11.47 -26.62
C ASN A 575 -10.94 12.91 -27.04
N TRP A 576 -9.90 13.45 -27.66
CA TRP A 576 -9.87 14.70 -28.37
C TRP A 576 -9.58 14.45 -29.84
N THR A 577 -10.22 15.19 -30.73
CA THR A 577 -9.92 15.16 -32.17
C THR A 577 -9.76 16.59 -32.71
N VAL A 578 -8.92 16.78 -33.73
CA VAL A 578 -8.76 18.08 -34.41
C VAL A 578 -10.10 18.61 -34.92
N SER A 579 -11.00 17.74 -35.38
CA SER A 579 -12.29 18.13 -35.96
C SER A 579 -13.36 18.50 -34.93
N SER A 580 -13.25 18.04 -33.68
CA SER A 580 -14.38 18.08 -32.74
C SER A 580 -14.01 18.45 -31.31
N GLY A 581 -12.73 18.65 -31.01
CA GLY A 581 -12.26 18.92 -29.66
C GLY A 581 -12.46 17.71 -28.73
N TRP A 582 -12.52 17.98 -27.42
CA TRP A 582 -12.72 16.96 -26.39
C TRP A 582 -14.16 16.43 -26.40
N LYS A 583 -14.29 15.11 -26.45
CA LYS A 583 -15.55 14.43 -26.12
C LYS A 583 -15.87 14.65 -24.64
N ARG A 584 -17.03 15.24 -24.34
CA ARG A 584 -17.47 15.54 -22.97
C ARG A 584 -17.86 14.30 -22.16
N ALA A 585 -18.32 13.25 -22.84
CA ALA A 585 -18.72 12.00 -22.21
C ALA A 585 -17.54 11.03 -22.10
N TRP A 586 -17.38 10.43 -20.93
CA TRP A 586 -16.41 9.38 -20.67
C TRP A 586 -17.05 8.00 -20.87
N ASP A 587 -16.49 7.19 -21.76
CA ASP A 587 -17.00 5.86 -22.04
C ASP A 587 -16.39 4.82 -21.09
N PRO A 588 -17.19 3.93 -20.48
CA PRO A 588 -16.64 2.86 -19.64
C PRO A 588 -15.95 1.80 -20.49
N ILE A 589 -14.84 1.26 -19.98
CA ILE A 589 -14.12 0.16 -20.60
C ILE A 589 -14.61 -1.17 -20.02
N PRO A 590 -15.12 -2.11 -20.83
CA PRO A 590 -15.77 -3.34 -20.35
C PRO A 590 -14.73 -4.41 -19.94
N LEU A 591 -14.15 -4.26 -18.76
CA LEU A 591 -13.19 -5.20 -18.18
C LEU A 591 -13.90 -6.24 -17.31
N ARG A 592 -13.69 -7.53 -17.58
CA ARG A 592 -14.40 -8.64 -16.91
C ARG A 592 -14.04 -8.84 -15.44
N ALA A 593 -12.76 -8.69 -15.09
CA ALA A 593 -12.27 -8.99 -13.74
C ALA A 593 -12.35 -7.79 -12.77
N GLY A 594 -12.87 -6.64 -13.23
CA GLY A 594 -12.66 -5.37 -12.54
C GLY A 594 -11.19 -4.97 -12.48
N ILE A 595 -10.90 -3.75 -12.03
CA ILE A 595 -9.54 -3.29 -11.79
C ILE A 595 -9.31 -3.19 -10.29
N SER A 596 -8.14 -3.59 -9.81
CA SER A 596 -7.73 -3.32 -8.44
C SER A 596 -7.76 -1.81 -8.14
N ALA A 597 -8.25 -1.43 -6.96
CA ALA A 597 -8.31 -0.03 -6.52
C ALA A 597 -6.93 0.65 -6.39
N GLU A 598 -5.83 -0.07 -6.59
CA GLU A 598 -4.46 0.44 -6.58
C GLU A 598 -3.77 0.38 -7.95
N SER A 599 -4.35 -0.28 -8.96
CA SER A 599 -3.70 -0.46 -10.26
C SER A 599 -3.76 0.80 -11.10
N LYS A 600 -2.68 1.25 -11.73
CA LYS A 600 -2.80 2.20 -12.84
C LYS A 600 -3.41 1.51 -14.08
N VAL A 601 -4.03 2.29 -14.95
CA VAL A 601 -4.35 1.86 -16.32
C VAL A 601 -3.12 2.14 -17.16
N THR A 602 -2.60 1.18 -17.91
CA THR A 602 -1.46 1.37 -18.81
C THR A 602 -1.92 1.14 -20.24
N VAL A 603 -1.73 2.12 -21.13
CA VAL A 603 -2.10 2.01 -22.53
C VAL A 603 -0.88 2.19 -23.42
N ILE A 604 -0.83 1.42 -24.50
CA ILE A 604 0.16 1.55 -25.56
C ILE A 604 -0.53 1.51 -26.92
N LYS A 605 0.22 1.87 -27.95
CA LYS A 605 -0.18 1.78 -29.35
C LYS A 605 0.71 0.77 -30.08
N PRO A 606 0.33 -0.51 -30.17
CA PRO A 606 1.14 -1.53 -30.84
C PRO A 606 1.22 -1.38 -32.36
N SER A 607 0.27 -0.69 -32.98
CA SER A 607 0.26 -0.40 -34.41
C SER A 607 -0.56 0.87 -34.68
N PRO A 608 -0.46 1.49 -35.88
CA PRO A 608 -1.22 2.70 -36.22
C PRO A 608 -2.71 2.67 -35.86
N GLU A 609 -3.34 1.50 -36.03
CA GLU A 609 -4.78 1.33 -35.83
C GLU A 609 -5.15 0.66 -34.50
N THR A 610 -4.19 0.20 -33.70
CA THR A 610 -4.50 -0.61 -32.51
C THR A 610 -4.02 0.06 -31.24
N LEU A 611 -4.92 0.13 -30.25
CA LEU A 611 -4.60 0.40 -28.85
C LEU A 611 -4.65 -0.90 -28.06
N GLN A 612 -3.77 -1.01 -27.07
CA GLN A 612 -3.75 -2.12 -26.14
C GLN A 612 -3.61 -1.58 -24.72
N LEU A 613 -4.48 -2.08 -23.84
CA LEU A 613 -4.56 -1.69 -22.44
C LEU A 613 -4.10 -2.84 -21.55
N PHE A 614 -3.46 -2.50 -20.44
CA PHE A 614 -3.03 -3.39 -19.38
C PHE A 614 -3.46 -2.84 -18.03
N VAL A 615 -4.01 -3.70 -17.19
CA VAL A 615 -4.46 -3.39 -15.83
C VAL A 615 -4.26 -4.59 -14.93
N ARG A 616 -4.01 -4.37 -13.65
CA ARG A 616 -4.09 -5.44 -12.65
C ARG A 616 -5.52 -5.61 -12.17
N GLY A 617 -6.06 -6.81 -12.31
CA GLY A 617 -7.36 -7.19 -11.78
C GLY A 617 -7.35 -7.30 -10.25
N SER A 618 -8.54 -7.25 -9.65
CA SER A 618 -8.70 -7.52 -8.21
C SER A 618 -8.28 -8.96 -7.84
N ASP A 619 -8.28 -9.86 -8.82
CA ASP A 619 -7.80 -11.25 -8.73
C ASP A 619 -6.27 -11.40 -8.76
N GLY A 620 -5.53 -10.29 -8.83
CA GLY A 620 -4.08 -10.24 -8.90
C GLY A 620 -3.48 -10.55 -10.27
N SER A 621 -4.25 -10.96 -11.28
CA SER A 621 -3.70 -11.13 -12.64
C SER A 621 -3.50 -9.78 -13.30
N ILE A 622 -2.55 -9.69 -14.22
CA ILE A 622 -2.62 -8.64 -15.23
C ILE A 622 -3.66 -9.06 -16.28
N HIS A 623 -4.47 -8.13 -16.74
CA HIS A 623 -5.45 -8.31 -17.80
C HIS A 623 -5.12 -7.38 -18.95
N THR A 624 -5.39 -7.82 -20.17
CA THR A 624 -5.22 -7.02 -21.38
C THR A 624 -6.49 -7.02 -22.23
N CYS A 625 -6.75 -5.91 -22.89
CA CYS A 625 -7.75 -5.81 -23.96
C CYS A 625 -7.21 -4.92 -25.08
N ARG A 626 -7.74 -5.12 -26.29
CA ARG A 626 -7.34 -4.37 -27.49
C ARG A 626 -8.54 -3.68 -28.12
N ARG A 627 -8.27 -2.61 -28.86
CA ARG A 627 -9.23 -1.95 -29.74
C ARG A 627 -8.54 -1.61 -31.04
N SER A 628 -9.13 -2.01 -32.17
CA SER A 628 -8.58 -1.75 -33.50
C SER A 628 -9.49 -0.80 -34.27
N GLY A 629 -9.07 0.46 -34.38
CA GLY A 629 -9.84 1.59 -34.88
C GLY A 629 -10.39 2.48 -33.76
N LEU A 630 -10.54 3.77 -34.03
CA LEU A 630 -11.03 4.76 -33.05
C LEU A 630 -12.51 4.56 -32.67
N GLN A 631 -13.31 4.03 -33.60
CA GLN A 631 -14.76 3.79 -33.41
C GLN A 631 -15.11 2.33 -33.07
N ALA A 632 -14.12 1.44 -33.02
CA ALA A 632 -14.36 0.03 -32.70
C ALA A 632 -14.64 -0.17 -31.22
N GLU A 633 -15.29 -1.27 -30.87
CA GLU A 633 -15.46 -1.67 -29.46
C GLU A 633 -14.17 -2.32 -28.92
N TRP A 634 -13.97 -2.19 -27.61
CA TRP A 634 -12.90 -2.92 -26.91
C TRP A 634 -13.19 -4.41 -26.93
N CYS A 635 -12.20 -5.21 -27.29
CA CYS A 635 -12.28 -6.66 -27.12
C CYS A 635 -12.46 -7.01 -25.64
N THR A 636 -13.08 -8.17 -25.39
CA THR A 636 -13.16 -8.72 -24.04
C THR A 636 -11.77 -8.84 -23.40
N SER A 637 -11.63 -8.40 -22.16
CA SER A 637 -10.38 -8.52 -21.41
C SER A 637 -10.02 -9.98 -21.11
N GLU A 638 -8.75 -10.32 -21.27
CA GLU A 638 -8.20 -11.65 -20.97
C GLU A 638 -6.98 -11.55 -20.05
N PRO A 639 -6.74 -12.57 -19.20
CA PRO A 639 -5.57 -12.58 -18.33
C PRO A 639 -4.29 -12.75 -19.13
N VAL A 640 -3.27 -12.08 -18.63
CA VAL A 640 -1.93 -11.96 -19.19
C VAL A 640 -1.09 -13.06 -18.54
N GLY A 641 -1.17 -14.28 -19.08
CA GLY A 641 -0.53 -15.47 -18.53
C GLY A 641 -1.20 -15.97 -17.25
N THR A 642 -0.49 -16.77 -16.45
CA THR A 642 -1.02 -17.41 -15.23
C THR A 642 -0.49 -16.78 -13.93
N GLN A 643 0.53 -15.92 -14.01
CA GLN A 643 1.16 -15.29 -12.85
C GLN A 643 0.19 -14.33 -12.16
N LYS A 644 0.15 -14.42 -10.83
CA LYS A 644 -0.56 -13.48 -9.97
C LYS A 644 0.43 -12.55 -9.30
N PHE A 645 0.09 -11.28 -9.25
CA PHE A 645 0.83 -10.23 -8.59
C PHE A 645 0.00 -9.72 -7.42
N LEU A 646 0.50 -9.90 -6.20
CA LEU A 646 -0.15 -9.48 -4.95
C LEU A 646 0.48 -8.18 -4.43
N GLY A 647 -0.26 -7.44 -3.59
CA GLY A 647 0.18 -6.13 -3.07
C GLY A 647 0.19 -5.01 -4.11
N SER A 648 0.79 -3.86 -3.79
CA SER A 648 0.89 -2.74 -4.72
C SER A 648 1.92 -3.03 -5.81
N VAL A 649 1.55 -2.81 -7.08
CA VAL A 649 2.41 -3.05 -8.23
C VAL A 649 2.44 -1.87 -9.18
N ASP A 650 3.52 -1.77 -9.95
CA ASP A 650 3.54 -0.93 -11.14
C ASP A 650 3.59 -1.78 -12.40
N VAL A 651 2.96 -1.29 -13.47
CA VAL A 651 2.87 -1.96 -14.77
C VAL A 651 3.41 -1.01 -15.84
N ALA A 652 4.53 -1.32 -16.47
CA ALA A 652 5.01 -0.56 -17.62
C ALA A 652 4.86 -1.41 -18.88
N ALA A 653 4.50 -0.79 -20.00
CA ALA A 653 4.41 -1.48 -21.29
C ALA A 653 5.03 -0.61 -22.37
N VAL A 654 5.70 -1.25 -23.34
CA VAL A 654 6.30 -0.56 -24.47
C VAL A 654 6.10 -1.37 -25.75
N THR A 655 5.81 -0.69 -26.86
CA THR A 655 5.89 -1.29 -28.19
C THR A 655 7.28 -1.02 -28.74
N ARG A 656 8.00 -2.04 -29.23
CA ARG A 656 9.31 -1.81 -29.83
C ARG A 656 9.18 -1.00 -31.11
N THR A 657 10.07 -0.02 -31.29
CA THR A 657 10.04 0.95 -32.40
C THR A 657 9.99 0.22 -33.74
N ASP A 658 9.16 0.69 -34.67
CA ASP A 658 8.97 0.09 -36.01
C ASP A 658 8.60 -1.41 -36.01
N SER A 659 7.95 -1.88 -34.93
CA SER A 659 7.47 -3.25 -34.80
C SER A 659 6.07 -3.31 -34.21
N ASN A 660 5.46 -4.50 -34.23
CA ASN A 660 4.23 -4.80 -33.51
C ASN A 660 4.50 -5.67 -32.27
N VAL A 661 5.73 -5.64 -31.76
CA VAL A 661 6.13 -6.38 -30.55
C VAL A 661 5.89 -5.51 -29.34
N THR A 662 5.18 -6.07 -28.36
CA THR A 662 4.89 -5.42 -27.09
C THR A 662 5.62 -6.15 -25.97
N ASP A 663 6.30 -5.38 -25.14
CA ASP A 663 6.92 -5.85 -23.90
C ASP A 663 6.18 -5.23 -22.70
N LEU A 664 5.90 -6.07 -21.70
CA LEU A 664 5.19 -5.73 -20.48
C LEU A 664 6.09 -6.03 -19.28
N PHE A 665 6.12 -5.10 -18.33
CA PHE A 665 6.98 -5.11 -17.16
C PHE A 665 6.11 -4.90 -15.91
N VAL A 666 6.30 -5.73 -14.89
CA VAL A 666 5.59 -5.59 -13.61
C VAL A 666 6.59 -5.59 -12.46
N SER A 667 6.53 -4.58 -11.60
CA SER A 667 7.24 -4.52 -10.31
C SER A 667 6.29 -4.77 -9.16
N ASN A 668 6.72 -5.53 -8.16
CA ASN A 668 6.02 -5.68 -6.89
C ASN A 668 6.63 -4.79 -5.79
N SER A 669 5.92 -4.60 -4.67
CA SER A 669 6.41 -3.84 -3.51
C SER A 669 7.66 -4.41 -2.85
N GLN A 670 7.95 -5.70 -3.07
CA GLN A 670 9.07 -6.42 -2.46
C GLN A 670 10.41 -6.26 -3.21
N GLY A 671 10.44 -5.55 -4.36
CA GLY A 671 11.67 -5.21 -5.09
C GLY A 671 12.44 -6.38 -5.70
N SER A 672 11.92 -7.60 -5.60
CA SER A 672 12.62 -8.84 -5.95
C SER A 672 12.51 -9.24 -7.42
N GLY A 673 11.88 -8.42 -8.28
CA GLY A 673 12.05 -8.57 -9.71
C GLY A 673 11.12 -7.75 -10.58
N VAL A 674 11.62 -7.36 -11.76
CA VAL A 674 10.79 -6.91 -12.88
C VAL A 674 10.37 -8.16 -13.63
N THR A 675 9.09 -8.49 -13.63
CA THR A 675 8.63 -9.64 -14.42
C THR A 675 8.36 -9.18 -15.85
N VAL A 676 9.03 -9.79 -16.82
CA VAL A 676 8.96 -9.41 -18.24
C VAL A 676 8.05 -10.36 -18.99
N TRP A 677 7.27 -9.80 -19.90
CA TRP A 677 6.48 -10.53 -20.88
C TRP A 677 6.65 -9.91 -22.27
N TRP A 678 6.80 -10.71 -23.32
CA TRP A 678 6.89 -10.20 -24.69
C TRP A 678 5.97 -10.95 -25.66
N THR A 679 5.58 -10.29 -26.75
CA THR A 679 4.85 -10.93 -27.86
C THR A 679 5.78 -11.30 -29.01
N ARG A 680 5.69 -12.52 -29.54
CA ARG A 680 6.39 -12.90 -30.78
C ARG A 680 5.45 -12.80 -31.97
N GLY A 681 5.38 -11.63 -32.59
CA GLY A 681 4.74 -11.44 -33.89
C GLY A 681 3.24 -11.80 -33.95
N ARG A 682 2.71 -11.98 -35.16
CA ARG A 682 1.27 -12.01 -35.53
C ARG A 682 0.37 -13.09 -34.88
N LYS A 683 0.82 -13.85 -33.87
CA LYS A 683 -0.01 -14.86 -33.17
C LYS A 683 -0.34 -14.40 -31.74
N SER A 684 -1.59 -14.57 -31.35
CA SER A 684 -2.23 -14.17 -30.09
C SER A 684 -1.66 -14.80 -28.80
N ASN A 685 -0.51 -15.48 -28.86
CA ASN A 685 0.02 -16.21 -27.73
C ASN A 685 1.22 -15.45 -27.17
N TRP A 686 1.04 -14.94 -25.98
CA TRP A 686 2.11 -14.39 -25.18
C TRP A 686 3.03 -15.49 -24.63
N GLU A 687 4.29 -15.14 -24.34
CA GLU A 687 5.27 -16.12 -23.82
C GLU A 687 5.08 -16.46 -22.33
N GLU A 688 6.05 -17.02 -21.62
CA GLU A 688 5.96 -17.20 -20.15
C GLU A 688 6.58 -16.00 -19.44
N TRP A 689 6.02 -15.66 -18.27
CA TRP A 689 6.57 -14.62 -17.40
C TRP A 689 7.99 -14.99 -16.95
N ARG A 690 8.92 -14.04 -17.03
CA ARG A 690 10.29 -14.23 -16.54
C ARG A 690 10.65 -13.16 -15.52
N THR A 691 11.24 -13.54 -14.41
CA THR A 691 11.75 -12.59 -13.41
C THR A 691 13.11 -12.06 -13.87
N LEU A 692 13.22 -10.74 -14.04
CA LEU A 692 14.48 -10.03 -14.03
C LEU A 692 14.79 -9.67 -12.59
N GLU A 693 15.79 -10.32 -11.99
CA GLU A 693 16.25 -9.96 -10.65
C GLU A 693 16.99 -8.62 -10.70
N LEU A 694 16.40 -7.63 -10.04
CA LEU A 694 17.07 -6.39 -9.68
C LEU A 694 17.82 -6.67 -8.38
N SER A 695 19.14 -6.87 -8.41
CA SER A 695 19.92 -6.93 -7.16
C SER A 695 20.82 -5.70 -7.07
N PRO A 696 20.46 -4.67 -6.29
CA PRO A 696 21.39 -4.13 -5.31
C PRO A 696 21.73 -5.25 -4.32
N VAL A 697 22.84 -5.15 -3.62
CA VAL A 697 23.19 -6.09 -2.55
C VAL A 697 22.07 -6.10 -1.50
N PHE A 698 21.13 -7.06 -1.60
CA PHE A 698 20.04 -7.28 -0.64
C PHE A 698 20.42 -8.28 0.45
N ASN A 699 21.72 -8.53 0.62
CA ASN A 699 22.27 -9.25 1.76
C ASN A 699 23.53 -8.52 2.24
N ARG A 700 23.37 -7.66 3.24
CA ARG A 700 24.33 -7.47 4.32
C ARG A 700 23.67 -6.88 5.54
#